data_AF-A0A8J6KU56-F1
#
_entry.id   AF-A0A8J6KU56-F1
#
_cell.length_a   1.000
_cell.length_b   1.000
_cell.length_c   1.000
_cell.angle_alpha   90.00
_cell.angle_beta   90.00
_cell.angle_gamma   90.00
#
_symmetry.space_group_name_H-M   'P 1'
#
loop_
_entity.id
_entity.type
_entity.pdbx_description
1 polymer ?
#
loop_
_entity_poly.entity_id
_entity_poly.type
_entity_poly.pdbx_seq_one_letter_code
_entity_poly.pdbx_strand_id
1 'polypeptide(L)'
;MLIFRKTAGVFAKPPKRNVYGFLRSLHVSPGVLSPPKLVLGIETSCDDTAAAVVDETGRVWGEAMHSQTEVHLKTGGIVPPVAQQLHRENIERIVEEALCASRVLPRDLSAIATTVKPGLALSLGVGLSFSLQLVNQFKKPFIPIHHMEAHALTIRLTNQVEFPFLVLLISGGHCLLALVRGVSDFLLLGKSLDIAPGDMLDKVARRLSLINRPEYSTMSGGKALEHLAKEGNRFHFTLSPPMQNAKNCNFSFTGLQHVIDKLIQRKEKEEGIEKGQILSSAADIAAAVQHVTACHLATRTQRAILFCKQRGLLPPANAVLVVSGGVASNSYIQRALEIVANATQCTSLCPPPRLCTDNGVMIAWNGIERLRAGLGILHDVENFRYEPNPHPNESRSTPPAKTFGASDRESRYKARAPEWFFSLAGVIRPALQGCKLAGVSMWSITLEELTRLTTGDRMWHFAVSVFLVELYGNSLLLTAVYGLVVAGSVLVMGAIIGDWVDKNARLKVAQTSLVVQNVSVILCGIILMMVFLHKHELLTMYHGWVLTACYIMIITIANIANLASTATAITIQRDWIVVVAGENRSRLADMNATIRRIDQLTNILAPMAVGQIMTFGSPVIGCGFISGWNLVSMCVEYFLLWKVYQKTPALAVKAVLKAEEAEMKQLNAPKDAEPKSLEQSHLMGEKDSNIRELEPEQEPTCASQMAEPFRTFRDGWVSYYNQPVFLAGMGLAFLYMTVLGFDCITTGYAYTQGLSGSVLSVLMGASAITGIMGTVAFTWLRRKCGLVRTGLFSGLAQLSCLILCVISVFMPGSPLDLSVSPFEDIRSRFMQAEPVPPTTKIPETGFTTETPMSNMSNIVNTVHEISTKSEPMISVSLLFAGVIAARIGLWSFDLTVTQLLQENVIESERGIINGVQNSMNYLLDLLHFIMVILAPNPEAFGLLVLISVSFVAMGHLMYFRFAQKTLGHQLFVCGPDEKEVTDENQPNTSVV
;
A
#
# COMPACT_ATOMS: atom_id res chain seq x y z
N MET A 1 -42.37 47.89 -80.32
CA MET A 1 -41.30 47.27 -81.11
C MET A 1 -40.04 47.28 -80.26
N LEU A 2 -39.69 46.17 -79.61
CA LEU A 2 -38.70 45.18 -80.10
C LEU A 2 -37.32 45.87 -80.24
N ILE A 3 -36.28 45.65 -79.44
CA ILE A 3 -35.80 44.44 -78.73
C ILE A 3 -34.89 44.92 -77.58
N PHE A 4 -35.01 44.32 -76.39
CA PHE A 4 -33.92 43.91 -75.46
C PHE A 4 -34.49 43.72 -74.05
N ARG A 5 -35.03 42.53 -73.78
CA ARG A 5 -35.37 42.07 -72.42
C ARG A 5 -35.51 40.54 -72.39
N LYS A 6 -34.59 39.90 -71.68
CA LYS A 6 -34.70 38.67 -70.88
C LYS A 6 -33.40 38.70 -70.06
N THR A 7 -33.31 38.57 -68.75
CA THR A 7 -34.09 37.97 -67.64
C THR A 7 -33.13 38.15 -66.44
N ALA A 8 -33.47 38.29 -65.16
CA ALA A 8 -34.65 38.40 -64.31
C ALA A 8 -34.09 38.95 -62.97
N GLY A 9 -34.76 39.84 -62.21
CA GLY A 9 -35.72 39.50 -61.15
C GLY A 9 -35.13 38.49 -60.14
N VAL A 10 -35.01 38.70 -58.83
CA VAL A 10 -35.82 39.48 -57.88
C VAL A 10 -34.99 39.61 -56.57
N PHE A 11 -34.81 40.83 -56.05
CA PHE A 11 -34.43 41.06 -54.64
C PHE A 11 -35.52 41.94 -54.01
N ALA A 12 -36.19 41.42 -52.98
CA ALA A 12 -37.09 42.17 -52.12
C ALA A 12 -36.33 42.73 -50.91
N LYS A 13 -36.66 43.98 -50.56
CA LYS A 13 -36.07 44.83 -49.50
C LYS A 13 -36.21 44.24 -48.08
N PRO A 14 -35.34 44.70 -47.15
CA PRO A 14 -35.79 45.10 -45.82
C PRO A 14 -35.58 46.61 -45.55
N PRO A 15 -36.24 47.19 -44.52
CA PRO A 15 -36.39 48.63 -44.36
C PRO A 15 -35.34 49.28 -43.43
N LYS A 16 -35.22 50.60 -43.58
CA LYS A 16 -34.34 51.55 -42.89
C LYS A 16 -34.49 51.54 -41.35
N ARG A 17 -33.37 51.53 -40.62
CA ARG A 17 -33.18 52.37 -39.40
C ARG A 17 -31.71 52.48 -38.96
N ASN A 18 -31.37 53.69 -38.50
CA ASN A 18 -30.20 54.15 -37.72
C ASN A 18 -28.83 54.34 -38.42
N VAL A 19 -28.72 55.51 -39.08
CA VAL A 19 -27.48 56.12 -39.58
C VAL A 19 -26.51 56.58 -38.46
N TYR A 20 -26.88 56.48 -37.17
CA TYR A 20 -25.98 56.80 -36.05
C TYR A 20 -25.12 55.63 -35.54
N GLY A 21 -25.25 54.41 -36.10
CA GLY A 21 -24.39 53.27 -35.78
C GLY A 21 -23.20 53.08 -36.73
N PHE A 22 -23.26 53.63 -37.94
CA PHE A 22 -22.31 53.35 -39.02
C PHE A 22 -21.06 54.26 -38.98
N LEU A 23 -21.13 55.42 -38.33
CA LEU A 23 -19.97 56.31 -38.16
C LEU A 23 -19.14 56.01 -36.90
N ARG A 24 -19.47 54.96 -36.15
CA ARG A 24 -18.63 54.43 -35.04
C ARG A 24 -17.78 53.22 -35.45
N SER A 25 -17.96 52.66 -36.65
CA SER A 25 -17.19 51.51 -37.15
C SER A 25 -16.06 51.85 -38.12
N LEU A 26 -15.71 53.14 -38.25
CA LEU A 26 -14.62 53.61 -39.12
C LEU A 26 -13.53 54.38 -38.36
N HIS A 27 -13.37 54.11 -37.06
CA HIS A 27 -12.07 54.32 -36.42
C HIS A 27 -11.20 53.11 -36.75
N VAL A 28 -10.52 53.18 -37.90
CA VAL A 28 -9.24 52.49 -38.08
C VAL A 28 -8.29 53.17 -37.11
N SER A 29 -8.26 52.69 -35.87
CA SER A 29 -7.13 52.93 -34.98
C SER A 29 -5.88 52.37 -35.68
N PRO A 30 -4.74 53.07 -35.67
CA PRO A 30 -3.49 52.46 -36.10
C PRO A 30 -3.34 51.19 -35.25
N GLY A 31 -3.24 50.04 -35.92
CA GLY A 31 -3.19 48.76 -35.25
C GLY A 31 -2.04 48.72 -34.26
N VAL A 32 -2.37 48.90 -32.98
CA VAL A 32 -1.49 48.44 -31.90
C VAL A 32 -1.52 46.93 -32.05
N LEU A 33 -0.50 46.34 -32.67
CA LEU A 33 -0.26 44.91 -32.60
C LEU A 33 -0.18 44.59 -31.10
N SER A 34 -1.24 44.01 -30.54
CA SER A 34 -1.13 43.39 -29.23
C SER A 34 -0.02 42.35 -29.35
N PRO A 35 0.96 42.33 -28.43
CA PRO A 35 2.03 41.34 -28.48
C PRO A 35 1.42 39.94 -28.54
N PRO A 36 2.00 39.02 -29.34
CA PRO A 36 1.45 37.68 -29.50
C PRO A 36 1.34 37.00 -28.15
N LYS A 37 0.25 36.28 -27.92
CA LYS A 37 0.09 35.50 -26.68
C LYS A 37 1.11 34.37 -26.65
N LEU A 38 1.98 34.38 -25.64
CA LEU A 38 3.06 33.42 -25.45
C LEU A 38 2.75 32.51 -24.25
N VAL A 39 2.84 31.20 -24.44
CA VAL A 39 2.63 30.22 -23.37
C VAL A 39 3.90 29.39 -23.19
N LEU A 40 4.34 29.27 -21.94
CA LEU A 40 5.38 28.32 -21.54
C LEU A 40 4.70 26.98 -21.20
N GLY A 41 5.05 25.92 -21.91
CA GLY A 41 4.62 24.54 -21.64
C GLY A 41 5.70 23.76 -20.89
N ILE A 42 5.33 23.03 -19.83
CA ILE A 42 6.22 22.18 -19.02
C ILE A 42 5.67 20.75 -18.95
N GLU A 43 6.48 19.77 -19.35
CA GLU A 43 6.15 18.34 -19.41
C GLU A 43 7.11 17.54 -18.51
N THR A 44 6.54 16.81 -17.54
CA THR A 44 7.26 15.93 -16.59
C THR A 44 6.40 14.72 -16.15
N SER A 45 5.54 14.20 -17.02
CA SER A 45 4.59 13.14 -16.65
C SER A 45 5.22 11.78 -16.47
N CYS A 46 6.35 11.50 -17.13
CA CYS A 46 6.97 10.18 -17.17
C CYS A 46 8.50 10.24 -17.02
N ASP A 47 9.23 10.21 -18.13
CA ASP A 47 10.70 10.08 -18.19
C ASP A 47 11.40 11.14 -19.08
N ASP A 48 10.64 12.09 -19.64
CA ASP A 48 11.20 13.25 -20.34
C ASP A 48 10.92 14.53 -19.55
N THR A 49 11.97 15.34 -19.32
CA THR A 49 11.82 16.70 -18.77
C THR A 49 11.88 17.67 -19.94
N ALA A 50 10.77 18.33 -20.27
CA ALA A 50 10.74 19.22 -21.43
C ALA A 50 10.01 20.53 -21.14
N ALA A 51 10.49 21.61 -21.77
CA ALA A 51 9.88 22.92 -21.73
C ALA A 51 9.90 23.58 -23.11
N ALA A 52 8.87 24.37 -23.43
CA ALA A 52 8.83 25.14 -24.67
C ALA A 52 7.99 26.41 -24.55
N VAL A 53 8.34 27.45 -25.31
CA VAL A 53 7.56 28.68 -25.47
C VAL A 53 6.95 28.71 -26.87
N VAL A 54 5.62 28.78 -26.94
CA VAL A 54 4.85 28.75 -28.19
C VAL A 54 3.89 29.93 -28.25
N ASP A 55 3.70 30.49 -29.45
CA ASP A 55 2.75 31.58 -29.68
C ASP A 55 1.40 31.14 -30.27
N GLU A 56 0.48 32.09 -30.36
CA GLU A 56 -0.85 31.89 -30.96
C GLU A 56 -0.85 31.67 -32.48
N THR A 57 0.29 31.61 -33.16
CA THR A 57 0.37 31.18 -34.56
C THR A 57 0.83 29.73 -34.68
N GLY A 58 1.28 29.13 -33.57
CA GLY A 58 1.91 27.82 -33.53
C GLY A 58 3.42 27.87 -33.76
N ARG A 59 4.03 29.06 -33.71
CA ARG A 59 5.49 29.20 -33.81
C ARG A 59 6.12 28.82 -32.47
N VAL A 60 7.11 27.92 -32.51
CA VAL A 60 7.96 27.59 -31.38
C VAL A 60 9.08 28.61 -31.29
N TRP A 61 9.13 29.38 -30.21
CA TRP A 61 10.14 30.41 -29.98
C TRP A 61 11.42 29.83 -29.36
N GLY A 62 11.26 28.88 -28.44
CA GLY A 62 12.35 28.14 -27.83
C GLY A 62 11.81 26.84 -27.22
N GLU A 63 12.61 25.78 -27.26
CA GLU A 63 12.32 24.49 -26.65
C GLU A 63 13.60 23.87 -26.10
N ALA A 64 13.47 23.10 -25.03
CA ALA A 64 14.56 22.33 -24.44
C ALA A 64 14.00 21.02 -23.87
N MET A 65 14.81 19.97 -23.89
CA MET A 65 14.43 18.64 -23.43
C MET A 65 15.63 17.89 -22.87
N HIS A 66 15.41 17.17 -21.77
CA HIS A 66 16.32 16.16 -21.25
C HIS A 66 15.57 14.82 -21.17
N SER A 67 15.96 13.87 -22.02
CA SER A 67 15.38 12.53 -22.02
C SER A 67 16.14 11.60 -21.10
N GLN A 68 15.41 10.83 -20.28
CA GLN A 68 15.99 9.85 -19.36
C GLN A 68 16.10 8.45 -20.01
N THR A 69 15.84 8.33 -21.32
CA THR A 69 15.81 7.04 -22.05
C THR A 69 17.05 6.19 -21.77
N GLU A 70 18.26 6.76 -21.83
CA GLU A 70 19.49 5.98 -21.63
C GLU A 70 19.60 5.41 -20.21
N VAL A 71 19.19 6.17 -19.20
CA VAL A 71 19.19 5.73 -17.80
C VAL A 71 18.21 4.57 -17.64
N HIS A 72 16.99 4.72 -18.17
CA HIS A 72 15.94 3.71 -18.03
C HIS A 72 16.19 2.46 -18.87
N LEU A 73 16.94 2.57 -19.99
CA LEU A 73 17.42 1.41 -20.75
C LEU A 73 18.39 0.57 -19.91
N LYS A 74 19.31 1.21 -19.16
CA LYS A 74 20.26 0.53 -18.27
C LYS A 74 19.57 -0.15 -17.08
N THR A 75 18.51 0.44 -16.55
CA THR A 75 17.73 -0.14 -15.43
C THR A 75 16.65 -1.13 -15.89
N GLY A 76 16.48 -1.35 -17.19
CA GLY A 76 15.50 -2.30 -17.73
C GLY A 76 14.04 -1.79 -17.69
N GLY A 77 13.84 -0.48 -17.56
CA GLY A 77 12.53 0.18 -17.49
C GLY A 77 12.55 1.42 -16.60
N ILE A 78 11.45 2.18 -16.63
CA ILE A 78 11.30 3.41 -15.85
C ILE A 78 11.17 3.10 -14.36
N VAL A 79 12.07 3.66 -13.55
CA VAL A 79 12.05 3.56 -12.09
C VAL A 79 11.52 4.88 -11.50
N PRO A 80 10.30 4.94 -10.92
CA PRO A 80 9.66 6.23 -10.60
C PRO A 80 10.44 7.16 -9.66
N PRO A 81 11.11 6.68 -8.59
CA PRO A 81 11.96 7.55 -7.77
C PRO A 81 13.17 8.12 -8.52
N VAL A 82 13.78 7.33 -9.42
CA VAL A 82 14.89 7.79 -10.26
C VAL A 82 14.41 8.84 -11.25
N ALA A 83 13.26 8.61 -11.89
CA ALA A 83 12.65 9.57 -12.79
C ALA A 83 12.32 10.89 -12.08
N GLN A 84 11.75 10.83 -10.85
CA GLN A 84 11.52 12.01 -10.03
C GLN A 84 12.80 12.78 -9.73
N GLN A 85 13.87 12.09 -9.34
CA GLN A 85 15.14 12.73 -9.03
C GLN A 85 15.72 13.43 -10.25
N LEU A 86 15.71 12.76 -11.42
CA LEU A 86 16.18 13.34 -12.68
C LEU A 86 15.33 14.53 -13.12
N HIS A 87 14.01 14.52 -12.92
CA HIS A 87 13.19 15.71 -13.15
C HIS A 87 13.61 16.86 -12.22
N ARG A 88 13.83 16.59 -10.93
CA ARG A 88 14.20 17.62 -9.95
C ARG A 88 15.55 18.27 -10.28
N GLU A 89 16.52 17.47 -10.74
CA GLU A 89 17.85 17.93 -11.12
C GLU A 89 17.86 18.75 -12.43
N ASN A 90 16.92 18.49 -13.35
CA ASN A 90 16.96 19.08 -14.69
C ASN A 90 15.91 20.15 -14.96
N ILE A 91 14.80 20.21 -14.21
CA ILE A 91 13.65 21.07 -14.55
C ILE A 91 14.00 22.55 -14.63
N GLU A 92 14.79 23.07 -13.68
CA GLU A 92 15.21 24.47 -13.64
C GLU A 92 16.05 24.81 -14.88
N ARG A 93 17.12 24.05 -15.12
CA ARG A 93 17.98 24.19 -16.29
C ARG A 93 17.19 24.13 -17.60
N ILE A 94 16.28 23.18 -17.76
CA ILE A 94 15.51 22.99 -18.99
C ILE A 94 14.54 24.16 -19.25
N VAL A 95 13.89 24.68 -18.21
CA VAL A 95 13.02 25.84 -18.37
C VAL A 95 13.82 27.10 -18.69
N GLU A 96 14.97 27.29 -18.04
CA GLU A 96 15.88 28.40 -18.34
C GLU A 96 16.42 28.34 -19.78
N GLU A 97 16.83 27.16 -20.25
CA GLU A 97 17.29 26.94 -21.63
C GLU A 97 16.19 27.27 -22.64
N ALA A 98 14.94 26.81 -22.41
CA ALA A 98 13.81 27.13 -23.28
C ALA A 98 13.50 28.63 -23.33
N LEU A 99 13.54 29.31 -22.17
CA LEU A 99 13.34 30.76 -22.08
C LEU A 99 14.48 31.53 -22.75
N CYS A 100 15.74 31.15 -22.51
CA CYS A 100 16.91 31.75 -23.15
C CYS A 100 16.86 31.58 -24.68
N ALA A 101 16.55 30.38 -25.17
CA ALA A 101 16.39 30.10 -26.60
C ALA A 101 15.28 30.94 -27.22
N SER A 102 14.17 31.15 -26.49
CA SER A 102 13.05 31.98 -26.92
C SER A 102 13.35 33.49 -26.92
N ARG A 103 14.35 33.93 -26.16
CA ARG A 103 14.64 35.35 -25.85
C ARG A 103 13.44 36.09 -25.25
N VAL A 104 12.54 35.36 -24.59
CA VAL A 104 11.35 35.89 -23.92
C VAL A 104 11.62 35.94 -22.42
N LEU A 105 11.31 37.07 -21.79
CA LEU A 105 11.41 37.17 -20.33
C LEU A 105 10.16 36.55 -19.70
N PRO A 106 10.26 35.89 -18.52
CA PRO A 106 9.11 35.27 -17.86
C PRO A 106 7.91 36.21 -17.64
N ARG A 107 8.17 37.51 -17.47
CA ARG A 107 7.15 38.56 -17.34
C ARG A 107 6.38 38.87 -18.63
N ASP A 108 6.88 38.45 -19.78
CA ASP A 108 6.23 38.67 -21.08
C ASP A 108 5.34 37.47 -21.48
N LEU A 109 5.43 36.37 -20.73
CA LEU A 109 4.53 35.23 -20.90
C LEU A 109 3.07 35.61 -20.58
N SER A 110 2.15 35.07 -21.36
CA SER A 110 0.71 35.22 -21.16
C SER A 110 0.15 34.18 -20.18
N ALA A 111 0.72 32.97 -20.15
CA ALA A 111 0.38 31.92 -19.19
C ALA A 111 1.49 30.87 -19.08
N ILE A 112 1.45 30.08 -18.00
CA ILE A 112 2.29 28.90 -17.80
C ILE A 112 1.37 27.67 -17.82
N ALA A 113 1.63 26.74 -18.74
CA ALA A 113 0.88 25.52 -18.94
C ALA A 113 1.73 24.32 -18.52
N THR A 114 1.16 23.43 -17.70
CA THR A 114 1.93 22.31 -17.13
C THR A 114 1.11 21.05 -17.16
N THR A 115 1.75 19.93 -17.48
CA THR A 115 1.11 18.62 -17.42
C THR A 115 0.82 18.25 -15.97
N VAL A 116 -0.47 18.00 -15.68
CA VAL A 116 -0.92 17.64 -14.34
C VAL A 116 -1.66 16.31 -14.29
N LYS A 117 -1.94 15.70 -15.45
CA LYS A 117 -2.62 14.39 -15.56
C LYS A 117 -2.61 13.83 -16.98
N PRO A 118 -2.75 12.51 -17.17
CA PRO A 118 -2.23 11.45 -16.31
C PRO A 118 -0.70 11.48 -16.25
N GLY A 119 -0.11 10.65 -15.38
CA GLY A 119 1.34 10.48 -15.29
C GLY A 119 1.79 9.86 -13.98
N LEU A 120 3.09 9.61 -13.85
CA LEU A 120 3.70 9.17 -12.60
C LEU A 120 3.55 10.26 -11.54
N ALA A 121 2.91 9.93 -10.42
CA ALA A 121 2.62 10.88 -9.35
C ALA A 121 3.87 11.65 -8.88
N LEU A 122 4.98 10.93 -8.69
CA LEU A 122 6.24 11.52 -8.25
C LEU A 122 6.83 12.50 -9.28
N SER A 123 6.68 12.23 -10.57
CA SER A 123 7.16 13.08 -11.68
C SER A 123 6.27 14.31 -11.89
N LEU A 124 4.94 14.11 -11.92
CA LEU A 124 3.95 15.21 -12.04
C LEU A 124 4.09 16.23 -10.91
N GLY A 125 4.38 15.76 -9.69
CA GLY A 125 4.59 16.63 -8.54
C GLY A 125 5.77 17.59 -8.71
N VAL A 126 6.83 17.19 -9.42
CA VAL A 126 7.99 18.06 -9.69
C VAL A 126 7.60 19.19 -10.64
N GLY A 127 7.01 18.84 -11.78
CA GLY A 127 6.55 19.82 -12.78
C GLY A 127 5.56 20.82 -12.21
N LEU A 128 4.55 20.34 -11.47
CA LEU A 128 3.56 21.21 -10.84
C LEU A 128 4.22 22.15 -9.82
N SER A 129 5.03 21.63 -8.90
CA SER A 129 5.64 22.44 -7.83
C SER A 129 6.49 23.58 -8.40
N PHE A 130 7.33 23.28 -9.40
CA PHE A 130 8.16 24.27 -10.08
C PHE A 130 7.31 25.31 -10.83
N SER A 131 6.27 24.87 -11.54
CA SER A 131 5.39 25.78 -12.29
C SER A 131 4.63 26.73 -11.36
N LEU A 132 4.17 26.24 -10.20
CA LEU A 132 3.49 27.07 -9.21
C LEU A 132 4.42 28.12 -8.58
N GLN A 133 5.71 27.80 -8.41
CA GLN A 133 6.70 28.79 -7.99
C GLN A 133 6.83 29.91 -9.02
N LEU A 134 6.96 29.58 -10.31
CA LEU A 134 7.01 30.57 -11.39
C LEU A 134 5.72 31.41 -11.49
N VAL A 135 4.55 30.76 -11.39
CA VAL A 135 3.24 31.43 -11.37
C VAL A 135 3.17 32.43 -10.23
N ASN A 136 3.59 32.04 -9.02
CA ASN A 136 3.57 32.90 -7.84
C ASN A 136 4.57 34.05 -7.91
N GLN A 137 5.75 33.81 -8.52
CA GLN A 137 6.81 34.79 -8.70
C GLN A 137 6.45 35.84 -9.75
N PHE A 138 5.96 35.41 -10.92
CA PHE A 138 5.70 36.29 -12.07
C PHE A 138 4.22 36.69 -12.22
N LYS A 139 3.36 36.25 -11.30
CA LYS A 139 1.91 36.51 -11.27
C LYS A 139 1.24 36.20 -12.61
N LYS A 140 1.56 35.03 -13.18
CA LYS A 140 1.03 34.56 -14.47
C LYS A 140 -0.14 33.61 -14.28
N PRO A 141 -1.14 33.63 -15.17
CA PRO A 141 -2.18 32.59 -15.18
C PRO A 141 -1.56 31.20 -15.35
N PHE A 142 -2.10 30.23 -14.63
CA PHE A 142 -1.73 28.83 -14.70
C PHE A 142 -2.77 28.06 -15.53
N ILE A 143 -2.31 27.20 -16.44
CA ILE A 143 -3.17 26.35 -17.26
C ILE A 143 -2.80 24.88 -17.00
N PRO A 144 -3.59 24.14 -16.19
CA PRO A 144 -3.39 22.72 -16.03
C PRO A 144 -3.70 21.97 -17.32
N ILE A 145 -2.75 21.16 -17.80
CA ILE A 145 -2.87 20.41 -19.05
C ILE A 145 -3.06 18.93 -18.77
N HIS A 146 -4.00 18.33 -19.52
CA HIS A 146 -4.13 16.89 -19.64
C HIS A 146 -3.20 16.39 -20.75
N HIS A 147 -2.23 15.55 -20.40
CA HIS A 147 -1.20 14.99 -21.27
C HIS A 147 -1.78 14.35 -22.54
N MET A 148 -2.81 13.50 -22.41
CA MET A 148 -3.44 12.85 -23.57
C MET A 148 -4.20 13.82 -24.49
N GLU A 149 -4.79 14.89 -23.93
CA GLU A 149 -5.43 15.92 -24.75
C GLU A 149 -4.37 16.70 -25.53
N ALA A 150 -3.21 16.98 -24.90
CA ALA A 150 -2.10 17.64 -25.58
C ALA A 150 -1.63 16.83 -26.78
N HIS A 151 -1.34 15.54 -26.60
CA HIS A 151 -1.00 14.61 -27.69
C HIS A 151 -2.03 14.59 -28.82
N ALA A 152 -3.33 14.62 -28.49
CA ALA A 152 -4.39 14.60 -29.48
C ALA A 152 -4.52 15.92 -30.26
N LEU A 153 -4.26 17.05 -29.61
CA LEU A 153 -4.35 18.39 -30.21
C LEU A 153 -3.06 18.84 -30.91
N THR A 154 -1.93 18.16 -30.70
CA THR A 154 -0.64 18.48 -31.35
C THR A 154 -0.75 18.60 -32.87
N ILE A 155 -1.59 17.78 -33.53
CA ILE A 155 -1.75 17.86 -34.99
C ILE A 155 -2.31 19.21 -35.45
N ARG A 156 -3.07 19.91 -34.60
CA ARG A 156 -3.62 21.24 -34.90
C ARG A 156 -2.54 22.32 -34.94
N LEU A 157 -1.35 22.05 -34.40
CA LEU A 157 -0.17 22.91 -34.51
C LEU A 157 0.37 22.91 -35.94
N THR A 158 0.38 21.75 -36.60
CA THR A 158 1.00 21.57 -37.92
C THR A 158 0.00 21.60 -39.06
N ASN A 159 -1.26 21.28 -38.79
CA ASN A 159 -2.33 21.15 -39.78
C ASN A 159 -3.61 21.84 -39.29
N GLN A 160 -4.36 22.44 -40.20
CA GLN A 160 -5.67 23.02 -39.88
C GLN A 160 -6.73 21.90 -39.85
N VAL A 161 -6.88 21.25 -38.70
CA VAL A 161 -7.84 20.14 -38.50
C VAL A 161 -9.05 20.63 -37.70
N GLU A 162 -10.22 20.78 -38.30
CA GLU A 162 -11.44 21.19 -37.59
C GLU A 162 -12.05 20.07 -36.74
N PHE A 163 -12.79 20.45 -35.69
CA PHE A 163 -13.58 19.51 -34.90
C PHE A 163 -14.91 19.18 -35.63
N PRO A 164 -15.45 17.94 -35.50
CA PRO A 164 -14.90 16.81 -34.77
C PRO A 164 -13.97 15.94 -35.64
N PHE A 165 -12.92 15.39 -35.05
CA PHE A 165 -12.02 14.41 -35.69
C PHE A 165 -11.79 13.20 -34.79
N LEU A 166 -11.39 12.08 -35.38
CA LEU A 166 -11.05 10.86 -34.65
C LEU A 166 -9.58 10.87 -34.28
N VAL A 167 -9.20 10.45 -33.08
CA VAL A 167 -7.81 10.26 -32.68
C VAL A 167 -7.56 8.83 -32.22
N LEU A 168 -6.51 8.20 -32.75
CA LEU A 168 -5.88 7.00 -32.21
C LEU A 168 -4.56 7.44 -31.56
N LEU A 169 -4.48 7.35 -30.24
CA LEU A 169 -3.28 7.67 -29.49
C LEU A 169 -2.64 6.38 -28.99
N ILE A 170 -1.42 6.12 -29.47
CA ILE A 170 -0.64 4.91 -29.23
C ILE A 170 0.77 5.28 -28.74
N SER A 171 1.00 5.14 -27.45
CA SER A 171 2.28 5.47 -26.78
C SER A 171 2.83 4.28 -25.98
N GLY A 172 3.92 4.51 -25.24
CA GLY A 172 4.48 3.54 -24.29
C GLY A 172 3.48 3.16 -23.20
N GLY A 173 2.79 4.14 -22.62
CA GLY A 173 1.86 3.94 -21.50
C GLY A 173 0.37 3.91 -21.87
N HIS A 174 -0.02 4.29 -23.09
CA HIS A 174 -1.43 4.45 -23.44
C HIS A 174 -1.78 3.92 -24.83
N CYS A 175 -3.01 3.40 -24.94
CA CYS A 175 -3.65 3.08 -26.21
C CYS A 175 -5.12 3.48 -26.09
N LEU A 176 -5.50 4.56 -26.75
CA LEU A 176 -6.87 5.07 -26.71
C LEU A 176 -7.33 5.50 -28.08
N LEU A 177 -8.63 5.38 -28.27
CA LEU A 177 -9.30 5.80 -29.49
C LEU A 177 -10.53 6.61 -29.09
N ALA A 178 -10.54 7.87 -29.52
CA ALA A 178 -11.53 8.85 -29.07
C ALA A 178 -11.96 9.76 -30.22
N LEU A 179 -13.18 10.26 -30.14
CA LEU A 179 -13.68 11.34 -30.99
C LEU A 179 -13.45 12.67 -30.27
N VAL A 180 -12.68 13.57 -30.88
CA VAL A 180 -12.39 14.90 -30.36
C VAL A 180 -13.42 15.87 -30.92
N ARG A 181 -14.28 16.41 -30.07
CA ARG A 181 -15.36 17.35 -30.44
C ARG A 181 -15.02 18.81 -30.12
N GLY A 182 -14.02 19.03 -29.30
CA GLY A 182 -13.49 20.35 -28.95
C GLY A 182 -12.21 20.24 -28.14
N VAL A 183 -11.66 21.37 -27.71
CA VAL A 183 -10.38 21.46 -26.99
C VAL A 183 -10.37 20.65 -25.69
N SER A 184 -11.52 20.50 -25.02
CA SER A 184 -11.66 19.72 -23.78
C SER A 184 -12.87 18.77 -23.82
N ASP A 185 -13.38 18.44 -25.02
CA ASP A 185 -14.52 17.53 -25.21
C ASP A 185 -14.09 16.32 -26.03
N PHE A 186 -13.81 15.22 -25.32
CA PHE A 186 -13.33 13.96 -25.87
C PHE A 186 -14.33 12.85 -25.54
N LEU A 187 -14.84 12.18 -26.58
CA LEU A 187 -15.67 10.98 -26.43
C LEU A 187 -14.81 9.74 -26.64
N LEU A 188 -14.49 9.03 -25.55
CA LEU A 188 -13.72 7.79 -25.60
C LEU A 188 -14.55 6.66 -26.23
N LEU A 189 -14.04 6.08 -27.32
CA LEU A 189 -14.69 4.97 -28.04
C LEU A 189 -14.07 3.62 -27.68
N GLY A 190 -12.77 3.61 -27.37
CA GLY A 190 -12.06 2.41 -26.95
C GLY A 190 -10.73 2.73 -26.29
N LYS A 191 -10.26 1.81 -25.43
CA LYS A 191 -8.94 1.88 -24.80
C LYS A 191 -8.33 0.48 -24.67
N SER A 192 -7.04 0.39 -24.39
CA SER A 192 -6.47 -0.89 -23.94
C SER A 192 -7.10 -1.32 -22.62
N LEU A 193 -7.43 -2.61 -22.53
CA LEU A 193 -7.90 -3.26 -21.32
C LEU A 193 -6.75 -3.73 -20.42
N ASP A 194 -5.53 -3.76 -20.95
CA ASP A 194 -4.34 -4.25 -20.28
C ASP A 194 -3.13 -3.32 -20.51
N ILE A 195 -2.03 -3.79 -21.08
CA ILE A 195 -0.84 -2.99 -21.39
C ILE A 195 -1.04 -2.18 -22.69
N ALA A 196 -0.23 -1.16 -22.90
CA ALA A 196 -0.19 -0.40 -24.15
C ALA A 196 0.71 -1.09 -25.20
N PRO A 197 0.54 -0.79 -26.51
CA PRO A 197 1.34 -1.39 -27.56
C PRO A 197 2.82 -1.05 -27.43
N GLY A 198 3.18 0.16 -26.99
CA GLY A 198 4.58 0.53 -26.79
C GLY A 198 5.25 -0.31 -25.70
N ASP A 199 4.63 -0.43 -24.53
CA ASP A 199 5.12 -1.30 -23.45
C ASP A 199 5.24 -2.77 -23.89
N MET A 200 4.27 -3.29 -24.66
CA MET A 200 4.40 -4.63 -25.24
C MET A 200 5.62 -4.74 -26.17
N LEU A 201 5.82 -3.79 -27.08
CA LEU A 201 6.94 -3.79 -28.02
C LEU A 201 8.28 -3.70 -27.29
N ASP A 202 8.37 -2.87 -26.24
CA ASP A 202 9.57 -2.73 -25.42
C ASP A 202 9.88 -4.03 -24.65
N LYS A 203 8.87 -4.69 -24.09
CA LYS A 203 9.01 -6.00 -23.45
C LYS A 203 9.47 -7.08 -24.42
N VAL A 204 8.93 -7.11 -25.63
CA VAL A 204 9.35 -8.06 -26.66
C VAL A 204 10.79 -7.78 -27.11
N ALA A 205 11.16 -6.52 -27.34
CA ALA A 205 12.53 -6.13 -27.67
C ALA A 205 13.52 -6.55 -26.58
N ARG A 206 13.16 -6.36 -25.30
CA ARG A 206 13.95 -6.83 -24.16
C ARG A 206 14.04 -8.35 -24.12
N ARG A 207 12.94 -9.05 -24.41
CA ARG A 207 12.88 -10.52 -24.42
C ARG A 207 13.74 -11.14 -25.53
N LEU A 208 13.87 -10.46 -26.66
CA LEU A 208 14.77 -10.78 -27.77
C LEU A 208 16.22 -10.33 -27.51
N SER A 209 16.51 -9.76 -26.33
CA SER A 209 17.84 -9.30 -25.94
C SER A 209 18.44 -8.28 -26.92
N LEU A 210 17.60 -7.43 -27.54
CA LEU A 210 18.05 -6.52 -28.60
C LEU A 210 19.07 -5.50 -28.11
N ILE A 211 19.04 -5.13 -26.83
CA ILE A 211 20.03 -4.22 -26.22
C ILE A 211 21.47 -4.75 -26.32
N ASN A 212 21.65 -6.07 -26.41
CA ASN A 212 22.97 -6.70 -26.56
C ASN A 212 23.55 -6.54 -27.96
N ARG A 213 22.76 -6.04 -28.94
CA ARG A 213 23.28 -5.61 -30.23
C ARG A 213 23.73 -4.15 -30.14
N PRO A 214 24.99 -3.83 -30.49
CA PRO A 214 25.50 -2.46 -30.45
C PRO A 214 24.61 -1.48 -31.21
N GLU A 215 24.09 -1.92 -32.37
CA GLU A 215 23.19 -1.15 -33.24
C GLU A 215 21.89 -0.68 -32.56
N TYR A 216 21.41 -1.40 -31.54
CA TYR A 216 20.12 -1.14 -30.90
C TYR A 216 20.26 -0.69 -29.44
N SER A 217 21.47 -0.70 -28.87
CA SER A 217 21.76 -0.42 -27.46
C SER A 217 21.28 0.95 -26.96
N THR A 218 21.21 1.93 -27.85
CA THR A 218 20.79 3.32 -27.56
C THR A 218 19.36 3.63 -28.03
N MET A 219 18.64 2.63 -28.54
CA MET A 219 17.30 2.82 -29.07
C MET A 219 16.24 2.34 -28.08
N SER A 220 15.10 3.04 -28.04
CA SER A 220 13.87 2.51 -27.40
C SER A 220 13.49 1.16 -28.02
N GLY A 221 12.94 0.24 -27.23
CA GLY A 221 12.64 -1.12 -27.67
C GLY A 221 11.72 -1.20 -28.90
N GLY A 222 10.66 -0.39 -28.95
CA GLY A 222 9.79 -0.30 -30.13
C GLY A 222 10.51 0.11 -31.42
N LYS A 223 11.47 1.04 -31.33
CA LYS A 223 12.30 1.48 -32.47
C LYS A 223 13.32 0.40 -32.86
N ALA A 224 13.97 -0.23 -31.89
CA ALA A 224 14.88 -1.35 -32.15
C ALA A 224 14.15 -2.50 -32.87
N LEU A 225 12.94 -2.84 -32.42
CA LEU A 225 12.10 -3.87 -33.01
C LEU A 225 11.70 -3.51 -34.45
N GLU A 226 11.39 -2.23 -34.73
CA GLU A 226 11.11 -1.78 -36.10
C GLU A 226 12.32 -1.89 -37.03
N HIS A 227 13.51 -1.53 -36.55
CA HIS A 227 14.73 -1.64 -37.35
C HIS A 227 15.01 -3.11 -37.70
N LEU A 228 14.96 -3.99 -36.71
CA LEU A 228 15.19 -5.42 -36.89
C LEU A 228 14.10 -6.09 -37.76
N ALA A 229 12.84 -5.65 -37.67
CA ALA A 229 11.74 -6.18 -38.46
C ALA A 229 11.91 -6.01 -39.98
N LYS A 230 12.75 -5.06 -40.45
CA LYS A 230 13.03 -4.85 -41.88
C LYS A 230 13.80 -6.02 -42.51
N GLU A 231 14.55 -6.76 -41.70
CA GLU A 231 15.36 -7.90 -42.12
C GLU A 231 14.58 -9.21 -42.05
N GLY A 232 13.39 -9.22 -41.43
CA GLY A 232 12.60 -10.41 -41.17
C GLY A 232 11.42 -10.63 -42.12
N ASN A 233 10.99 -11.88 -42.22
CA ASN A 233 9.79 -12.30 -42.90
C ASN A 233 8.58 -12.34 -41.96
N ARG A 234 7.67 -11.38 -42.12
CA ARG A 234 6.43 -11.28 -41.32
C ARG A 234 5.49 -12.49 -41.40
N PHE A 235 5.62 -13.34 -42.41
CA PHE A 235 4.78 -14.53 -42.60
C PHE A 235 5.40 -15.82 -42.06
N HIS A 236 6.65 -15.76 -41.57
CA HIS A 236 7.34 -16.93 -41.04
C HIS A 236 6.66 -17.48 -39.77
N PHE A 237 6.15 -16.59 -38.92
CA PHE A 237 5.38 -16.94 -37.73
C PHE A 237 3.95 -16.44 -37.82
N THR A 238 2.98 -17.34 -37.69
CA THR A 238 1.55 -16.98 -37.72
C THR A 238 1.07 -16.59 -36.32
N LEU A 239 0.85 -15.29 -36.12
CA LEU A 239 0.26 -14.73 -34.90
C LEU A 239 -1.13 -14.17 -35.20
N SER A 240 -2.14 -14.56 -34.42
CA SER A 240 -3.51 -14.08 -34.60
C SER A 240 -3.75 -12.78 -33.83
N PRO A 241 -4.32 -11.73 -34.45
CA PRO A 241 -4.72 -10.53 -33.73
C PRO A 241 -5.74 -10.87 -32.62
N PRO A 242 -5.62 -10.27 -31.42
CA PRO A 242 -6.53 -10.56 -30.32
C PRO A 242 -7.93 -9.94 -30.51
N MET A 243 -8.87 -10.43 -29.71
CA MET A 243 -10.24 -9.90 -29.58
C MET A 243 -11.09 -9.90 -30.86
N GLN A 244 -10.77 -10.65 -31.92
CA GLN A 244 -11.43 -10.56 -33.25
C GLN A 244 -12.97 -10.57 -33.19
N ASN A 245 -13.53 -11.37 -32.28
CA ASN A 245 -14.98 -11.53 -32.10
C ASN A 245 -15.66 -10.45 -31.23
N ALA A 246 -14.89 -9.59 -30.55
CA ALA A 246 -15.45 -8.56 -29.66
C ALA A 246 -16.06 -7.41 -30.48
N LYS A 247 -17.30 -7.00 -30.18
CA LYS A 247 -18.03 -5.94 -30.93
C LYS A 247 -17.68 -4.50 -30.50
N ASN A 248 -16.66 -4.31 -29.69
CA ASN A 248 -16.22 -3.00 -29.20
C ASN A 248 -14.93 -2.52 -29.89
N CYS A 249 -14.52 -1.28 -29.59
CA CYS A 249 -13.30 -0.66 -30.11
C CYS A 249 -12.12 -0.78 -29.12
N ASN A 250 -12.22 -1.63 -28.10
CA ASN A 250 -11.17 -1.80 -27.10
C ASN A 250 -10.00 -2.63 -27.65
N PHE A 251 -8.83 -2.45 -27.02
CA PHE A 251 -7.59 -3.13 -27.35
C PHE A 251 -7.15 -4.07 -26.20
N SER A 252 -6.25 -5.00 -26.48
CA SER A 252 -5.62 -5.92 -25.54
C SER A 252 -4.34 -6.43 -26.19
N PHE A 253 -3.25 -6.44 -25.42
CA PHE A 253 -1.90 -6.73 -25.86
C PHE A 253 -1.19 -7.74 -24.95
N THR A 254 -1.61 -7.92 -23.70
CA THR A 254 -0.98 -8.90 -22.78
C THR A 254 -1.10 -10.33 -23.27
N GLY A 255 -2.27 -10.71 -23.82
CA GLY A 255 -2.45 -12.04 -24.41
C GLY A 255 -1.53 -12.28 -25.62
N LEU A 256 -1.33 -11.24 -26.44
CA LEU A 256 -0.42 -11.28 -27.58
C LEU A 256 1.04 -11.39 -27.11
N GLN A 257 1.45 -10.59 -26.13
CA GLN A 257 2.77 -10.67 -25.49
C GLN A 257 3.07 -12.10 -25.00
N HIS A 258 2.13 -12.72 -24.30
CA HIS A 258 2.31 -14.06 -23.76
C HIS A 258 2.53 -15.12 -24.85
N VAL A 259 1.82 -15.02 -25.98
CA VAL A 259 2.01 -15.92 -27.13
C VAL A 259 3.40 -15.72 -27.74
N ILE A 260 3.87 -14.48 -27.84
CA ILE A 260 5.21 -14.13 -28.35
C ILE A 260 6.29 -14.64 -27.41
N ASP A 261 6.15 -14.45 -26.10
CA ASP A 261 7.11 -14.93 -25.09
C ASP A 261 7.26 -16.46 -25.15
N LYS A 262 6.15 -17.18 -25.33
CA LYS A 262 6.16 -18.64 -25.55
C LYS A 262 6.82 -19.05 -26.86
N LEU A 263 6.63 -18.29 -27.92
CA LEU A 263 7.29 -18.52 -29.21
C LEU A 263 8.81 -18.36 -29.06
N ILE A 264 9.26 -17.28 -28.42
CA ILE A 264 10.68 -17.02 -28.14
C ILE A 264 11.28 -18.14 -27.29
N GLN A 265 10.63 -18.53 -26.19
CA GLN A 265 11.10 -19.63 -25.34
C GLN A 265 11.24 -20.96 -26.10
N ARG A 266 10.32 -21.25 -27.01
CA ARG A 266 10.39 -22.45 -27.83
C ARG A 266 11.61 -22.40 -28.76
N LYS A 267 11.85 -21.26 -29.41
CA LYS A 267 12.99 -21.07 -30.30
C LYS A 267 14.34 -21.11 -29.60
N GLU A 268 14.43 -20.53 -28.40
CA GLU A 268 15.63 -20.65 -27.55
C GLU A 268 15.94 -22.12 -27.24
N LYS A 269 14.92 -22.91 -26.90
CA LYS A 269 15.08 -24.35 -26.63
C LYS A 269 15.47 -25.15 -27.88
N GLU A 270 14.90 -24.81 -29.05
CA GLU A 270 15.24 -25.46 -30.32
C GLU A 270 16.68 -25.15 -30.76
N GLU A 271 17.17 -23.94 -30.52
CA GLU A 271 18.52 -23.50 -30.88
C GLU A 271 19.57 -23.82 -29.79
N GLY A 272 19.14 -24.28 -28.60
CA GLY A 272 20.02 -24.58 -27.47
C GLY A 272 20.64 -23.35 -26.81
N ILE A 273 19.96 -22.20 -26.91
CA ILE A 273 20.45 -20.87 -26.53
C ILE A 273 19.89 -20.49 -25.15
N GLU A 274 20.74 -19.93 -24.28
CA GLU A 274 20.32 -19.42 -22.97
C GLU A 274 19.67 -18.03 -23.06
N LYS A 275 18.80 -17.71 -22.10
CA LYS A 275 18.12 -16.42 -22.02
C LYS A 275 19.14 -15.28 -21.91
N GLY A 276 19.10 -14.34 -22.85
CA GLY A 276 20.07 -13.23 -22.93
C GLY A 276 20.94 -13.27 -24.18
N GLN A 277 21.02 -14.41 -24.86
CA GLN A 277 21.65 -14.52 -26.17
C GLN A 277 20.67 -14.16 -27.30
N ILE A 278 21.22 -13.79 -28.46
CA ILE A 278 20.43 -13.35 -29.61
C ILE A 278 19.98 -14.57 -30.41
N LEU A 279 18.67 -14.68 -30.63
CA LEU A 279 18.08 -15.71 -31.47
C LEU A 279 18.37 -15.49 -32.96
N SER A 280 18.63 -16.57 -33.70
CA SER A 280 18.79 -16.49 -35.16
C SER A 280 17.51 -16.03 -35.85
N SER A 281 16.35 -16.44 -35.33
CA SER A 281 15.02 -16.06 -35.84
C SER A 281 14.48 -14.73 -35.29
N ALA A 282 15.30 -13.92 -34.60
CA ALA A 282 14.86 -12.68 -33.98
C ALA A 282 14.25 -11.67 -34.98
N ALA A 283 14.80 -11.59 -36.19
CA ALA A 283 14.28 -10.71 -37.25
C ALA A 283 12.87 -11.10 -37.69
N ASP A 284 12.65 -12.39 -37.96
CA ASP A 284 11.34 -12.93 -38.34
C ASP A 284 10.31 -12.74 -37.22
N ILE A 285 10.70 -12.95 -35.96
CA ILE A 285 9.84 -12.70 -34.80
C ILE A 285 9.48 -11.21 -34.73
N ALA A 286 10.45 -10.31 -34.82
CA ALA A 286 10.20 -8.86 -34.81
C ALA A 286 9.23 -8.44 -35.93
N ALA A 287 9.43 -8.96 -37.15
CA ALA A 287 8.55 -8.70 -38.29
C ALA A 287 7.11 -9.22 -38.06
N ALA A 288 6.96 -10.44 -37.54
CA ALA A 288 5.65 -11.02 -37.22
C ALA A 288 4.94 -10.23 -36.09
N VAL A 289 5.66 -9.81 -35.05
CA VAL A 289 5.13 -9.02 -33.93
C VAL A 289 4.68 -7.64 -34.39
N GLN A 290 5.49 -6.94 -35.19
CA GLN A 290 5.11 -5.66 -35.75
C GLN A 290 3.86 -5.78 -36.64
N HIS A 291 3.80 -6.83 -37.47
CA HIS A 291 2.67 -7.08 -38.36
C HIS A 291 1.36 -7.33 -37.60
N VAL A 292 1.35 -8.25 -36.63
CA VAL A 292 0.12 -8.58 -35.88
C VAL A 292 -0.35 -7.39 -35.02
N THR A 293 0.58 -6.58 -34.49
CA THR A 293 0.27 -5.35 -33.77
C THR A 293 -0.41 -4.33 -34.68
N ALA A 294 0.14 -4.10 -35.87
CA ALA A 294 -0.44 -3.22 -36.87
C ALA A 294 -1.85 -3.69 -37.30
N CYS A 295 -2.02 -4.99 -37.55
CA CYS A 295 -3.32 -5.58 -37.91
C CYS A 295 -4.37 -5.38 -36.82
N HIS A 296 -4.00 -5.56 -35.55
CA HIS A 296 -4.91 -5.33 -34.43
C HIS A 296 -5.32 -3.85 -34.32
N LEU A 297 -4.36 -2.93 -34.36
CA LEU A 297 -4.61 -1.49 -34.33
C LEU A 297 -5.51 -1.05 -35.50
N ALA A 298 -5.19 -1.51 -36.71
CA ALA A 298 -5.95 -1.26 -37.94
C ALA A 298 -7.41 -1.73 -37.82
N THR A 299 -7.63 -2.97 -37.36
CA THR A 299 -8.97 -3.56 -37.25
C THR A 299 -9.87 -2.80 -36.25
N ARG A 300 -9.32 -2.42 -35.09
CA ARG A 300 -10.07 -1.65 -34.09
C ARG A 300 -10.37 -0.24 -34.55
N THR A 301 -9.40 0.40 -35.20
CA THR A 301 -9.55 1.74 -35.75
C THR A 301 -10.60 1.77 -36.85
N GLN A 302 -10.59 0.80 -37.76
CA GLN A 302 -11.61 0.64 -38.78
C GLN A 302 -13.02 0.59 -38.18
N ARG A 303 -13.21 -0.23 -37.13
CA ARG A 303 -14.51 -0.37 -36.47
C ARG A 303 -15.00 0.94 -35.88
N ALA A 304 -14.11 1.71 -35.26
CA ALA A 304 -14.48 2.98 -34.69
C ALA A 304 -14.85 4.02 -35.76
N ILE A 305 -14.12 4.07 -36.87
CA ILE A 305 -14.47 4.92 -38.02
C ILE A 305 -15.87 4.56 -38.52
N LEU A 306 -16.14 3.27 -38.75
CA LEU A 306 -17.45 2.81 -39.22
C LEU A 306 -18.57 3.13 -38.23
N PHE A 307 -18.33 2.93 -36.93
CA PHE A 307 -19.27 3.29 -35.86
C PHE A 307 -19.61 4.79 -35.89
N CYS A 308 -18.60 5.66 -35.97
CA CYS A 308 -18.80 7.11 -36.01
C CYS A 308 -19.53 7.55 -37.28
N LYS A 309 -19.20 6.97 -38.45
CA LYS A 309 -19.91 7.25 -39.71
C LYS A 309 -21.38 6.82 -39.64
N GLN A 310 -21.66 5.62 -39.12
CA GLN A 310 -23.03 5.12 -38.98
C GLN A 310 -23.88 5.99 -38.03
N ARG A 311 -23.25 6.56 -36.99
CA ARG A 311 -23.92 7.43 -36.01
C ARG A 311 -23.97 8.90 -36.42
N GLY A 312 -23.40 9.27 -37.57
CA GLY A 312 -23.32 10.66 -38.01
C GLY A 312 -22.46 11.55 -37.10
N LEU A 313 -21.47 10.97 -36.42
CA LEU A 313 -20.59 11.68 -35.47
C LEU A 313 -19.37 12.32 -36.15
N LEU A 314 -19.02 11.86 -37.35
CA LEU A 314 -17.96 12.43 -38.18
C LEU A 314 -18.57 13.15 -39.39
N PRO A 315 -17.87 14.17 -39.93
CA PRO A 315 -18.29 14.83 -41.15
C PRO A 315 -18.49 13.82 -42.30
N PRO A 316 -19.53 13.99 -43.14
CA PRO A 316 -19.81 13.07 -44.26
C PRO A 316 -18.72 13.10 -45.34
N ALA A 317 -17.98 14.20 -45.44
CA ALA A 317 -16.82 14.37 -46.31
C ALA A 317 -15.63 14.91 -45.48
N ASN A 318 -14.40 14.56 -45.88
CA ASN A 318 -13.15 15.01 -45.25
C ASN A 318 -13.02 14.63 -43.76
N ALA A 319 -13.55 13.48 -43.35
CA ALA A 319 -13.33 12.97 -42.00
C ALA A 319 -11.83 12.71 -41.75
N VAL A 320 -11.31 13.15 -40.61
CA VAL A 320 -9.89 13.04 -40.27
C VAL A 320 -9.69 11.99 -39.17
N LEU A 321 -8.71 11.11 -39.38
CA LEU A 321 -8.12 10.24 -38.37
C LEU A 321 -6.74 10.81 -38.01
N VAL A 322 -6.56 11.20 -36.77
CA VAL A 322 -5.28 11.62 -36.20
C VAL A 322 -4.64 10.42 -35.52
N VAL A 323 -3.38 10.12 -35.85
CA VAL A 323 -2.60 9.08 -35.17
C VAL A 323 -1.48 9.78 -34.41
N SER A 324 -1.41 9.59 -33.10
CA SER A 324 -0.47 10.30 -32.22
C SER A 324 0.15 9.37 -31.17
N GLY A 325 1.19 9.84 -30.48
CA GLY A 325 1.98 9.08 -29.51
C GLY A 325 3.21 8.38 -30.10
N GLY A 326 4.15 7.96 -29.25
CA GLY A 326 5.45 7.43 -29.69
C GLY A 326 5.39 6.22 -30.64
N VAL A 327 4.38 5.36 -30.53
CA VAL A 327 4.20 4.20 -31.43
C VAL A 327 3.69 4.64 -32.81
N ALA A 328 3.09 5.82 -32.92
CA ALA A 328 2.68 6.40 -34.21
C ALA A 328 3.87 6.73 -35.11
N SER A 329 5.07 6.90 -34.54
CA SER A 329 6.33 7.09 -35.29
C SER A 329 6.80 5.81 -36.01
N ASN A 330 6.17 4.67 -35.76
CA ASN A 330 6.46 3.43 -36.45
C ASN A 330 5.90 3.45 -37.88
N SER A 331 6.81 3.43 -38.87
CA SER A 331 6.46 3.61 -40.28
C SER A 331 5.60 2.48 -40.85
N TYR A 332 5.73 1.27 -40.30
CA TYR A 332 4.93 0.12 -40.72
C TYR A 332 3.49 0.22 -40.21
N ILE A 333 3.32 0.55 -38.92
CA ILE A 333 2.01 0.75 -38.29
C ILE A 333 1.29 1.93 -38.94
N GLN A 334 2.00 3.03 -39.20
CA GLN A 334 1.45 4.21 -39.86
C GLN A 334 0.87 3.85 -41.24
N ARG A 335 1.63 3.15 -42.08
CA ARG A 335 1.14 2.69 -43.40
C ARG A 335 -0.09 1.77 -43.29
N ALA A 336 -0.12 0.87 -42.31
CA ALA A 336 -1.29 0.00 -42.11
C ALA A 336 -2.55 0.80 -41.74
N LEU A 337 -2.41 1.85 -40.92
CA LEU A 337 -3.50 2.74 -40.54
C LEU A 337 -3.94 3.64 -41.71
N GLU A 338 -3.01 4.11 -42.53
CA GLU A 338 -3.29 4.86 -43.76
C GLU A 338 -4.14 4.04 -44.75
N ILE A 339 -3.84 2.76 -44.93
CA ILE A 339 -4.63 1.86 -45.77
C ILE A 339 -6.07 1.77 -45.26
N VAL A 340 -6.26 1.61 -43.94
CA VAL A 340 -7.61 1.57 -43.34
C VAL A 340 -8.33 2.91 -43.49
N ALA A 341 -7.64 4.03 -43.27
CA ALA A 341 -8.22 5.35 -43.40
C ALA A 341 -8.68 5.62 -44.84
N ASN A 342 -7.83 5.32 -45.83
CA ASN A 342 -8.16 5.45 -47.25
C ASN A 342 -9.35 4.56 -47.64
N ALA A 343 -9.34 3.29 -47.22
CA ALA A 343 -10.43 2.35 -47.49
C ALA A 343 -11.76 2.78 -46.84
N THR A 344 -11.70 3.57 -45.77
CA THR A 344 -12.89 4.09 -45.07
C THR A 344 -13.20 5.54 -45.44
N GLN A 345 -12.56 6.14 -46.45
CA GLN A 345 -12.72 7.55 -46.84
C GLN A 345 -12.50 8.52 -45.66
N CYS A 346 -11.40 8.32 -44.95
CA CYS A 346 -10.87 9.22 -43.93
C CYS A 346 -9.44 9.61 -44.29
N THR A 347 -9.06 10.86 -44.03
CA THR A 347 -7.67 11.31 -44.17
C THR A 347 -6.92 10.97 -42.90
N SER A 348 -5.86 10.16 -43.00
CA SER A 348 -4.96 9.88 -41.88
C SER A 348 -3.92 10.99 -41.77
N LEU A 349 -3.79 11.60 -40.59
CA LEU A 349 -2.78 12.61 -40.26
C LEU A 349 -2.00 12.16 -39.03
N CYS A 350 -0.69 12.34 -39.06
CA CYS A 350 0.20 12.06 -37.93
C CYS A 350 1.09 13.29 -37.71
N PRO A 351 1.30 13.75 -36.47
CA PRO A 351 2.29 14.78 -36.20
C PRO A 351 3.68 14.36 -36.69
N PRO A 352 4.59 15.32 -36.95
CA PRO A 352 5.99 14.99 -37.21
C PRO A 352 6.57 14.14 -36.06
N PRO A 353 7.48 13.17 -36.33
CA PRO A 353 7.97 12.25 -35.30
C PRO A 353 8.49 12.92 -34.01
N ARG A 354 9.13 14.09 -34.13
CA ARG A 354 9.64 14.88 -32.99
C ARG A 354 8.54 15.38 -32.04
N LEU A 355 7.30 15.48 -32.53
CA LEU A 355 6.14 15.95 -31.79
C LEU A 355 5.20 14.80 -31.35
N CYS A 356 5.51 13.55 -31.74
CA CYS A 356 4.74 12.37 -31.36
C CYS A 356 5.17 11.81 -29.99
N THR A 357 6.44 12.02 -29.60
CA THR A 357 6.95 11.71 -28.25
C THR A 357 6.67 12.86 -27.29
N ASP A 358 6.85 12.65 -26.00
CA ASP A 358 6.54 13.64 -24.97
C ASP A 358 7.45 14.87 -25.12
N ASN A 359 6.86 16.08 -25.13
CA ASN A 359 7.60 17.31 -25.35
C ASN A 359 6.89 18.54 -24.74
N GLY A 360 7.62 19.63 -24.51
CA GLY A 360 7.05 20.87 -23.97
C GLY A 360 6.16 21.61 -24.98
N VAL A 361 6.36 21.41 -26.28
CA VAL A 361 5.62 22.11 -27.36
C VAL A 361 4.15 21.72 -27.36
N MET A 362 3.82 20.43 -27.21
CA MET A 362 2.43 19.97 -27.15
C MET A 362 1.69 20.55 -25.94
N ILE A 363 2.39 20.74 -24.82
CA ILE A 363 1.81 21.30 -23.59
C ILE A 363 1.55 22.79 -23.76
N ALA A 364 2.53 23.51 -24.31
CA ALA A 364 2.38 24.93 -24.63
C ALA A 364 1.24 25.15 -25.64
N TRP A 365 1.16 24.31 -26.68
CA TRP A 365 0.11 24.39 -27.70
C TRP A 365 -1.29 24.11 -27.16
N ASN A 366 -1.46 23.08 -26.32
CA ASN A 366 -2.74 22.85 -25.65
C ASN A 366 -3.08 24.03 -24.72
N GLY A 367 -2.09 24.61 -24.05
CA GLY A 367 -2.25 25.85 -23.30
C GLY A 367 -2.76 27.02 -24.16
N ILE A 368 -2.24 27.19 -25.37
CA ILE A 368 -2.72 28.18 -26.34
C ILE A 368 -4.16 27.89 -26.79
N GLU A 369 -4.50 26.64 -27.14
CA GLU A 369 -5.86 26.25 -27.53
C GLU A 369 -6.87 26.52 -26.41
N ARG A 370 -6.51 26.20 -25.16
CA ARG A 370 -7.31 26.50 -23.97
C ARG A 370 -7.44 27.99 -23.71
N LEU A 371 -6.36 28.75 -23.89
CA LEU A 371 -6.36 30.20 -23.75
C LEU A 371 -7.26 30.88 -24.81
N ARG A 372 -7.29 30.37 -26.05
CA ARG A 372 -8.21 30.83 -27.11
C ARG A 372 -9.66 30.51 -26.78
N ALA A 373 -9.91 29.34 -26.22
CA ALA A 373 -11.25 28.91 -25.82
C ALA A 373 -11.74 29.55 -24.50
N GLY A 374 -10.85 30.18 -23.73
CA GLY A 374 -11.17 30.71 -22.40
C GLY A 374 -11.44 29.62 -21.36
N LEU A 375 -10.83 28.44 -21.51
CA LEU A 375 -11.11 27.26 -20.69
C LEU A 375 -9.94 26.92 -19.77
N GLY A 376 -10.22 26.61 -18.50
CA GLY A 376 -9.22 26.06 -17.57
C GLY A 376 -8.06 27.00 -17.26
N ILE A 377 -8.29 28.32 -17.28
CA ILE A 377 -7.30 29.34 -16.91
C ILE A 377 -7.49 29.66 -15.43
N LEU A 378 -6.45 29.39 -14.63
CA LEU A 378 -6.47 29.60 -13.19
C LEU A 378 -5.61 30.82 -12.85
N HIS A 379 -6.20 31.76 -12.13
CA HIS A 379 -5.49 32.93 -11.58
C HIS A 379 -5.13 32.74 -10.10
N ASP A 380 -5.89 31.88 -9.42
CA ASP A 380 -5.60 31.41 -8.08
C ASP A 380 -5.30 29.91 -8.16
N VAL A 381 -4.17 29.54 -7.59
CA VAL A 381 -3.61 28.19 -7.63
C VAL A 381 -3.49 27.58 -6.23
N GLU A 382 -4.00 28.26 -5.21
CA GLU A 382 -4.02 27.72 -3.85
C GLU A 382 -4.76 26.38 -3.85
N ASN A 383 -4.05 25.33 -3.42
CA ASN A 383 -4.53 23.95 -3.33
C ASN A 383 -4.72 23.18 -4.65
N PHE A 384 -4.20 23.65 -5.79
CA PHE A 384 -4.23 22.85 -7.02
C PHE A 384 -3.38 21.58 -6.87
N ARG A 385 -3.94 20.42 -7.26
CA ARG A 385 -3.28 19.10 -7.19
C ARG A 385 -3.24 18.44 -8.56
N TYR A 386 -2.20 17.66 -8.82
CA TYR A 386 -2.11 16.79 -9.99
C TYR A 386 -2.96 15.52 -9.81
N GLU A 387 -3.39 14.91 -10.91
CA GLU A 387 -4.21 13.69 -10.94
C GLU A 387 -3.48 12.59 -11.73
N PRO A 388 -2.81 11.63 -11.06
CA PRO A 388 -2.05 10.58 -11.75
C PRO A 388 -2.91 9.69 -12.65
N ASN A 389 -4.13 9.38 -12.20
CA ASN A 389 -5.08 8.49 -12.86
C ASN A 389 -6.46 9.16 -12.98
N PRO A 390 -6.68 10.06 -13.96
CA PRO A 390 -8.00 10.65 -14.17
C PRO A 390 -8.96 9.56 -14.67
N HIS A 391 -10.06 9.33 -13.94
CA HIS A 391 -11.18 8.54 -14.45
C HIS A 391 -11.82 9.27 -15.64
N PRO A 392 -12.08 8.61 -16.79
CA PRO A 392 -12.54 9.29 -18.00
C PRO A 392 -13.97 9.86 -17.97
N ASN A 393 -14.62 10.01 -16.82
CA ASN A 393 -16.04 10.38 -16.73
C ASN A 393 -16.39 11.57 -15.81
N GLU A 394 -15.43 12.37 -15.33
CA GLU A 394 -15.74 13.59 -14.57
C GLU A 394 -15.28 14.86 -15.31
N SER A 395 -15.92 15.16 -16.44
CA SER A 395 -16.02 16.53 -16.95
C SER A 395 -17.42 17.07 -16.68
N ARG A 396 -17.61 17.72 -15.53
CA ARG A 396 -18.82 18.52 -15.25
C ARG A 396 -18.81 19.77 -16.14
N SER A 397 -19.63 19.77 -17.19
CA SER A 397 -20.19 21.01 -17.75
C SER A 397 -21.54 20.73 -18.43
N THR A 398 -22.64 20.97 -17.72
CA THR A 398 -23.94 21.23 -18.36
C THR A 398 -24.64 22.35 -17.57
N PRO A 399 -25.05 23.47 -18.20
CA PRO A 399 -26.01 24.40 -17.61
C PRO A 399 -27.45 23.88 -17.82
N PRO A 400 -28.43 24.35 -17.04
CA PRO A 400 -29.72 23.68 -16.90
C PRO A 400 -30.70 24.12 -17.98
N ALA A 401 -31.36 23.18 -18.68
CA ALA A 401 -32.65 23.46 -19.32
C ALA A 401 -33.46 22.19 -19.64
N LYS A 402 -34.59 22.10 -18.95
CA LYS A 402 -35.94 21.78 -19.45
C LYS A 402 -36.26 20.36 -19.94
N THR A 403 -36.89 19.62 -19.02
CA THR A 403 -38.17 18.91 -19.19
C THR A 403 -38.62 18.57 -20.61
N PHE A 404 -38.64 17.28 -20.92
CA PHE A 404 -39.73 16.63 -21.66
C PHE A 404 -40.09 15.33 -20.95
N GLY A 405 -41.35 15.21 -20.56
CA GLY A 405 -41.89 14.07 -19.84
C GLY A 405 -42.45 12.98 -20.74
N ALA A 406 -42.97 11.95 -20.06
CA ALA A 406 -43.64 10.73 -20.52
C ALA A 406 -42.67 9.58 -20.90
N SER A 407 -42.80 8.35 -20.38
CA SER A 407 -43.77 7.77 -19.45
C SER A 407 -43.17 6.54 -18.78
N ASP A 408 -43.74 6.22 -17.61
CA ASP A 408 -43.55 5.01 -16.82
C ASP A 408 -43.12 3.74 -17.57
N ARG A 409 -42.04 3.13 -17.05
CA ARG A 409 -42.06 1.69 -16.82
C ARG A 409 -41.22 1.36 -15.58
N GLU A 410 -41.93 1.30 -14.47
CA GLU A 410 -41.48 0.77 -13.19
C GLU A 410 -41.12 -0.72 -13.36
N SER A 411 -39.83 -1.05 -13.30
CA SER A 411 -39.39 -2.43 -13.07
C SER A 411 -38.12 -2.47 -12.20
N ARG A 412 -38.35 -2.67 -10.89
CA ARG A 412 -37.51 -3.42 -9.95
C ARG A 412 -36.04 -3.64 -10.36
N TYR A 413 -35.14 -2.79 -9.88
CA TYR A 413 -33.79 -3.22 -9.53
C TYR A 413 -33.76 -3.56 -8.04
N LYS A 414 -33.97 -4.84 -7.72
CA LYS A 414 -33.47 -5.42 -6.47
C LYS A 414 -31.96 -5.20 -6.46
N ALA A 415 -31.45 -4.53 -5.42
CA ALA A 415 -30.03 -4.56 -5.09
C ALA A 415 -29.63 -6.03 -4.91
N ARG A 416 -28.99 -6.60 -5.93
CA ARG A 416 -28.30 -7.89 -5.81
C ARG A 416 -26.98 -7.58 -5.09
N ALA A 417 -26.79 -8.19 -3.92
CA ALA A 417 -25.47 -8.21 -3.29
C ALA A 417 -24.42 -8.66 -4.33
N PRO A 418 -23.23 -8.04 -4.38
CA PRO A 418 -22.20 -8.41 -5.35
C PRO A 418 -21.82 -9.89 -5.23
N GLU A 419 -21.52 -10.55 -6.35
CA GLU A 419 -21.18 -11.99 -6.39
C GLU A 419 -19.96 -12.38 -5.53
N TRP A 420 -19.08 -11.42 -5.17
CA TRP A 420 -17.99 -11.66 -4.22
C TRP A 420 -18.47 -11.88 -2.77
N PHE A 421 -19.66 -11.38 -2.40
CA PHE A 421 -20.27 -11.58 -1.09
C PHE A 421 -20.56 -13.07 -0.82
N PHE A 422 -20.93 -13.82 -1.87
CA PHE A 422 -21.08 -15.28 -1.81
C PHE A 422 -19.74 -16.01 -1.95
N SER A 423 -18.74 -15.39 -2.57
CA SER A 423 -17.39 -15.95 -2.70
C SER A 423 -16.63 -15.98 -1.38
N LEU A 424 -16.79 -14.95 -0.52
CA LEU A 424 -16.20 -14.95 0.83
C LEU A 424 -16.79 -16.08 1.71
N ALA A 425 -18.11 -16.28 1.66
CA ALA A 425 -18.76 -17.43 2.29
C ALA A 425 -18.34 -18.78 1.66
N GLY A 426 -18.00 -18.78 0.36
CA GLY A 426 -17.50 -19.94 -0.38
C GLY A 426 -16.06 -20.34 -0.05
N VAL A 427 -15.18 -19.37 0.30
CA VAL A 427 -13.78 -19.61 0.70
C VAL A 427 -13.67 -20.06 2.17
N ILE A 428 -14.63 -19.69 3.01
CA ILE A 428 -14.71 -20.15 4.42
C ILE A 428 -15.26 -21.59 4.52
N ARG A 429 -16.04 -22.04 3.53
CA ARG A 429 -16.68 -23.36 3.51
C ARG A 429 -15.73 -24.56 3.61
N PRO A 430 -14.58 -24.61 2.89
CA PRO A 430 -13.61 -25.70 3.00
C PRO A 430 -12.93 -25.74 4.37
N ALA A 431 -12.66 -24.59 4.99
CA ALA A 431 -12.11 -24.51 6.35
C ALA A 431 -13.12 -25.02 7.41
N LEU A 432 -14.41 -24.76 7.19
CA LEU A 432 -15.53 -25.29 7.99
C LEU A 432 -15.74 -26.80 7.79
N GLN A 433 -15.39 -27.35 6.62
CA GLN A 433 -15.63 -28.76 6.30
C GLN A 433 -14.69 -29.71 7.07
N GLY A 434 -13.47 -29.26 7.39
CA GLY A 434 -12.57 -29.96 8.31
C GLY A 434 -13.07 -30.04 9.76
N CYS A 435 -13.99 -29.17 10.17
CA CYS A 435 -14.57 -29.17 11.53
C CYS A 435 -15.73 -30.17 11.72
N LYS A 436 -16.34 -30.67 10.63
CA LYS A 436 -17.45 -31.64 10.74
C LYS A 436 -17.01 -33.04 11.20
N LEU A 437 -15.73 -33.38 11.08
CA LEU A 437 -15.21 -34.71 11.48
C LEU A 437 -15.00 -34.89 13.00
N ALA A 438 -15.11 -33.82 13.81
CA ALA A 438 -14.83 -33.89 15.26
C ALA A 438 -16.07 -34.04 16.16
N GLY A 439 -17.28 -34.21 15.60
CA GLY A 439 -18.49 -34.45 16.43
C GLY A 439 -18.94 -33.28 17.30
N VAL A 440 -18.63 -32.03 16.94
CA VAL A 440 -18.98 -30.84 17.74
C VAL A 440 -19.91 -29.89 16.97
N SER A 441 -21.22 -30.14 17.01
CA SER A 441 -22.25 -29.30 16.37
C SER A 441 -22.35 -27.87 16.94
N MET A 442 -21.80 -27.64 18.13
CA MET A 442 -21.88 -26.38 18.87
C MET A 442 -20.74 -25.40 18.52
N TRP A 443 -19.59 -25.91 18.07
CA TRP A 443 -18.42 -25.10 17.74
C TRP A 443 -18.43 -24.56 16.31
N SER A 444 -19.27 -25.11 15.43
CA SER A 444 -19.50 -24.57 14.08
C SER A 444 -20.13 -23.17 14.09
N ILE A 445 -20.90 -22.85 15.13
CA ILE A 445 -21.56 -21.54 15.31
C ILE A 445 -20.53 -20.53 15.85
N THR A 446 -19.81 -20.86 16.94
CA THR A 446 -18.72 -20.01 17.46
C THR A 446 -17.56 -19.80 16.47
N LEU A 447 -17.33 -20.71 15.52
CA LEU A 447 -16.34 -20.56 14.44
C LEU A 447 -16.66 -19.42 13.47
N GLU A 448 -17.91 -19.38 12.99
CA GLU A 448 -18.40 -18.35 12.06
C GLU A 448 -18.41 -16.97 12.75
N GLU A 449 -18.47 -16.97 14.08
CA GLU A 449 -18.71 -15.82 14.96
C GLU A 449 -17.42 -15.18 15.49
N LEU A 450 -16.40 -15.97 15.83
CA LEU A 450 -15.03 -15.47 16.05
C LEU A 450 -14.45 -14.87 14.77
N THR A 451 -14.81 -15.43 13.61
CA THR A 451 -14.41 -14.90 12.31
C THR A 451 -14.99 -13.50 12.08
N ARG A 452 -16.17 -13.14 12.60
CA ARG A 452 -16.73 -11.78 12.48
C ARG A 452 -16.04 -10.78 13.42
N LEU A 453 -15.83 -11.17 14.68
CA LEU A 453 -15.11 -10.39 15.70
C LEU A 453 -13.70 -10.01 15.26
N THR A 454 -12.90 -10.98 14.83
CA THR A 454 -11.52 -10.71 14.38
C THR A 454 -11.49 -9.98 13.04
N THR A 455 -12.48 -10.20 12.17
CA THR A 455 -12.55 -9.47 10.89
C THR A 455 -12.78 -7.98 11.10
N GLY A 456 -13.73 -7.57 11.95
CA GLY A 456 -14.01 -6.15 12.21
C GLY A 456 -12.81 -5.40 12.80
N ASP A 457 -12.16 -5.98 13.80
CA ASP A 457 -10.99 -5.38 14.47
C ASP A 457 -9.77 -5.31 13.55
N ARG A 458 -9.46 -6.37 12.80
CA ARG A 458 -8.35 -6.38 11.83
C ARG A 458 -8.60 -5.41 10.67
N MET A 459 -9.85 -5.29 10.21
CA MET A 459 -10.23 -4.29 9.22
C MET A 459 -10.01 -2.87 9.75
N TRP A 460 -10.41 -2.59 11.00
CA TRP A 460 -10.20 -1.30 11.64
C TRP A 460 -8.71 -0.97 11.79
N HIS A 461 -7.89 -1.88 12.33
CA HIS A 461 -6.45 -1.67 12.53
C HIS A 461 -5.72 -1.34 11.22
N PHE A 462 -6.06 -2.03 10.14
CA PHE A 462 -5.53 -1.72 8.82
C PHE A 462 -6.06 -0.37 8.32
N ALA A 463 -7.37 -0.15 8.38
CA ALA A 463 -8.01 1.05 7.84
C ALA A 463 -7.58 2.34 8.53
N VAL A 464 -7.52 2.36 9.86
CA VAL A 464 -7.09 3.54 10.63
C VAL A 464 -5.66 3.93 10.24
N SER A 465 -4.79 2.94 10.01
CA SER A 465 -3.42 3.18 9.56
C SER A 465 -3.39 3.84 8.18
N VAL A 466 -4.23 3.39 7.23
CA VAL A 466 -4.35 3.98 5.89
C VAL A 466 -4.97 5.38 5.96
N PHE A 467 -6.02 5.57 6.75
CA PHE A 467 -6.67 6.88 6.92
C PHE A 467 -5.70 7.91 7.50
N LEU A 468 -4.87 7.54 8.48
CA LEU A 468 -3.87 8.45 9.07
C LEU A 468 -2.79 8.87 8.06
N VAL A 469 -2.34 7.96 7.17
CA VAL A 469 -1.42 8.29 6.06
C VAL A 469 -2.06 9.29 5.09
N GLU A 470 -3.34 9.09 4.79
CA GLU A 470 -4.09 9.95 3.88
C GLU A 470 -4.40 11.33 4.49
N LEU A 471 -4.60 11.40 5.81
CA LEU A 471 -4.79 12.64 6.55
C LEU A 471 -3.51 13.49 6.56
N TYR A 472 -2.35 12.89 6.81
CA TYR A 472 -1.06 13.58 6.95
C TYR A 472 -0.16 13.47 5.71
N GLY A 473 -0.76 13.46 4.51
CA GLY A 473 -0.09 13.77 3.23
C GLY A 473 1.11 12.87 2.88
N ASN A 474 0.89 11.57 2.67
CA ASN A 474 1.92 10.58 2.29
C ASN A 474 3.15 10.54 3.22
N SER A 475 3.05 11.11 4.42
CA SER A 475 4.07 10.97 5.47
C SER A 475 3.65 9.88 6.44
N LEU A 476 4.60 9.01 6.78
CA LEU A 476 4.39 7.93 7.74
C LEU A 476 4.40 8.40 9.20
N LEU A 477 4.67 9.70 9.44
CA LEU A 477 4.85 10.23 10.79
C LEU A 477 3.63 10.01 11.69
N LEU A 478 2.42 10.32 11.21
CA LEU A 478 1.21 10.19 12.02
C LEU A 478 0.88 8.73 12.36
N THR A 479 1.12 7.82 11.40
CA THR A 479 0.95 6.37 11.59
C THR A 479 2.01 5.79 12.54
N ALA A 480 3.25 6.28 12.47
CA ALA A 480 4.31 5.90 13.41
C ALA A 480 4.01 6.36 14.84
N VAL A 481 3.53 7.60 15.01
CA VAL A 481 3.07 8.11 16.32
C VAL A 481 1.91 7.27 16.84
N TYR A 482 0.93 6.93 16.00
CA TYR A 482 -0.16 6.05 16.40
C TYR A 482 0.33 4.68 16.89
N GLY A 483 1.24 4.03 16.15
CA GLY A 483 1.83 2.75 16.55
C GLY A 483 2.58 2.83 17.89
N LEU A 484 3.37 3.89 18.09
CA LEU A 484 4.07 4.14 19.36
C LEU A 484 3.10 4.34 20.53
N VAL A 485 2.06 5.16 20.34
CA VAL A 485 1.04 5.41 21.37
C VAL A 485 0.28 4.14 21.72
N VAL A 486 -0.07 3.32 20.72
CA VAL A 486 -0.73 2.03 20.91
C VAL A 486 0.14 1.09 21.74
N ALA A 487 1.40 0.88 21.35
CA ALA A 487 2.32 -0.01 22.06
C ALA A 487 2.56 0.48 23.50
N GLY A 488 2.83 1.78 23.68
CA GLY A 488 3.02 2.39 25.00
C GLY A 488 1.78 2.30 25.88
N SER A 489 0.59 2.43 25.31
CA SER A 489 -0.66 2.36 26.08
C SER A 489 -0.94 0.94 26.59
N VAL A 490 -0.76 -0.08 25.76
CA VAL A 490 -0.92 -1.48 26.17
C VAL A 490 0.14 -1.88 27.20
N LEU A 491 1.37 -1.40 27.04
CA LEU A 491 2.47 -1.63 28.00
C LEU A 491 2.10 -1.18 29.42
N VAL A 492 1.49 0.01 29.57
CA VAL A 492 1.17 0.59 30.88
C VAL A 492 -0.18 0.08 31.39
N MET A 493 -1.19 -0.03 30.54
CA MET A 493 -2.57 -0.36 30.94
C MET A 493 -2.86 -1.86 30.96
N GLY A 494 -2.04 -2.72 30.35
CA GLY A 494 -2.32 -4.14 30.17
C GLY A 494 -2.58 -4.89 31.48
N ALA A 495 -1.76 -4.67 32.51
CA ALA A 495 -1.94 -5.26 33.84
C ALA A 495 -3.25 -4.79 34.52
N ILE A 496 -3.57 -3.50 34.41
CA ILE A 496 -4.77 -2.89 35.00
C ILE A 496 -6.03 -3.41 34.31
N ILE A 497 -6.01 -3.54 32.98
CA ILE A 497 -7.10 -4.13 32.21
C ILE A 497 -7.28 -5.59 32.62
N GLY A 498 -6.20 -6.34 32.79
CA GLY A 498 -6.24 -7.72 33.27
C GLY A 498 -6.90 -7.86 34.65
N ASP A 499 -6.52 -7.00 35.60
CA ASP A 499 -7.12 -6.94 36.93
C ASP A 499 -8.61 -6.59 36.88
N TRP A 500 -8.98 -5.65 36.02
CA TRP A 500 -10.39 -5.29 35.81
C TRP A 500 -11.20 -6.45 35.22
N VAL A 501 -10.63 -7.22 34.29
CA VAL A 501 -11.25 -8.46 33.76
C VAL A 501 -11.44 -9.49 34.88
N ASP A 502 -10.49 -9.57 35.82
CA ASP A 502 -10.58 -10.50 36.95
C ASP A 502 -11.57 -10.08 38.04
N LYS A 503 -11.68 -8.78 38.31
CA LYS A 503 -12.58 -8.22 39.32
C LYS A 503 -14.04 -8.14 38.89
N ASN A 504 -14.36 -8.26 37.61
CA ASN A 504 -15.73 -8.14 37.13
C ASN A 504 -16.32 -9.47 36.64
N ALA A 505 -17.65 -9.50 36.46
CA ALA A 505 -18.34 -10.68 35.94
C ALA A 505 -18.02 -10.88 34.45
N ARG A 506 -17.73 -12.11 34.04
CA ARG A 506 -17.30 -12.48 32.67
C ARG A 506 -18.16 -11.86 31.56
N LEU A 507 -19.49 -11.96 31.69
CA LEU A 507 -20.42 -11.40 30.70
C LEU A 507 -20.38 -9.86 30.67
N LYS A 508 -20.39 -9.22 31.84
CA LYS A 508 -20.35 -7.75 31.95
C LYS A 508 -19.06 -7.18 31.36
N VAL A 509 -17.92 -7.83 31.64
CA VAL A 509 -16.62 -7.47 31.07
C VAL A 509 -16.64 -7.58 29.56
N ALA A 510 -17.03 -8.74 29.02
CA ALA A 510 -17.05 -8.98 27.58
C ALA A 510 -17.98 -7.99 26.85
N GLN A 511 -19.17 -7.73 27.40
CA GLN A 511 -20.11 -6.76 26.85
C GLN A 511 -19.57 -5.33 26.92
N THR A 512 -19.00 -4.92 28.05
CA THR A 512 -18.49 -3.56 28.23
C THR A 512 -17.31 -3.31 27.29
N SER A 513 -16.34 -4.23 27.22
CA SER A 513 -15.19 -4.10 26.32
C SER A 513 -15.62 -4.05 24.85
N LEU A 514 -16.57 -4.89 24.45
CA LEU A 514 -17.10 -4.91 23.08
C LEU A 514 -17.84 -3.62 22.72
N VAL A 515 -18.67 -3.10 23.63
CA VAL A 515 -19.38 -1.84 23.43
C VAL A 515 -18.39 -0.69 23.34
N VAL A 516 -17.43 -0.60 24.26
CA VAL A 516 -16.42 0.47 24.28
C VAL A 516 -15.57 0.44 23.01
N GLN A 517 -15.14 -0.75 22.56
CA GLN A 517 -14.38 -0.92 21.32
C GLN A 517 -15.17 -0.39 20.12
N ASN A 518 -16.37 -0.93 19.89
CA ASN A 518 -17.16 -0.59 18.70
C ASN A 518 -17.65 0.86 18.72
N VAL A 519 -18.07 1.39 19.87
CA VAL A 519 -18.43 2.81 20.01
C VAL A 519 -17.23 3.70 19.71
N SER A 520 -16.03 3.34 20.19
CA SER A 520 -14.81 4.10 19.89
C SER A 520 -14.47 4.06 18.39
N VAL A 521 -14.60 2.90 17.74
CA VAL A 521 -14.40 2.77 16.28
C VAL A 521 -15.40 3.62 15.50
N ILE A 522 -16.68 3.61 15.90
CA ILE A 522 -17.74 4.40 15.24
C ILE A 522 -17.50 5.90 15.44
N LEU A 523 -17.20 6.34 16.67
CA LEU A 523 -16.90 7.74 16.97
C LEU A 523 -15.67 8.22 16.19
N CYS A 524 -14.61 7.41 16.16
CA CYS A 524 -13.41 7.70 15.39
C CYS A 524 -13.72 7.78 13.89
N GLY A 525 -14.49 6.83 13.35
CA GLY A 525 -14.93 6.83 11.95
C GLY A 525 -15.79 8.04 11.57
N ILE A 526 -16.69 8.49 12.45
CA ILE A 526 -17.50 9.72 12.25
C ILE A 526 -16.59 10.96 12.26
N ILE A 527 -15.67 11.07 13.21
CA ILE A 527 -14.72 12.18 13.28
C ILE A 527 -13.83 12.20 12.03
N LEU A 528 -13.29 11.04 11.63
CA LEU A 528 -12.50 10.90 10.40
C LEU A 528 -13.30 11.34 9.18
N MET A 529 -14.56 10.91 9.06
CA MET A 529 -15.45 11.30 7.97
C MET A 529 -15.66 12.82 7.94
N MET A 530 -15.92 13.46 9.10
CA MET A 530 -16.07 14.91 9.22
C MET A 530 -14.78 15.65 8.86
N VAL A 531 -13.62 15.16 9.31
CA VAL A 531 -12.31 15.74 8.99
C VAL A 531 -12.00 15.59 7.50
N PHE A 532 -12.35 14.47 6.86
CA PHE A 532 -12.17 14.29 5.41
C PHE A 532 -13.11 15.20 4.60
N LEU A 533 -14.35 15.41 5.05
CA LEU A 533 -15.31 16.29 4.37
C LEU A 533 -14.97 17.78 4.50
N HIS A 534 -14.51 18.22 5.68
CA HIS A 534 -14.27 19.63 6.00
C HIS A 534 -12.79 19.99 6.18
N LYS A 535 -11.87 19.17 5.63
CA LYS A 535 -10.41 19.32 5.82
C LYS A 535 -9.90 20.72 5.50
N HIS A 536 -10.40 21.31 4.41
CA HIS A 536 -9.94 22.62 3.94
C HIS A 536 -10.39 23.76 4.86
N GLU A 537 -11.60 23.68 5.42
CA GLU A 537 -12.13 24.66 6.37
C GLU A 537 -11.42 24.55 7.73
N LEU A 538 -11.09 23.33 8.16
CA LEU A 538 -10.36 23.09 9.42
C LEU A 538 -8.89 23.55 9.36
N LEU A 539 -8.29 23.59 8.17
CA LEU A 539 -6.93 24.10 7.94
C LEU A 539 -6.86 25.63 8.08
N THR A 540 -7.91 26.35 7.69
CA THR A 540 -7.95 27.81 7.72
C THR A 540 -8.38 28.36 9.08
N MET A 541 -9.10 27.57 9.88
CA MET A 541 -9.49 27.94 11.24
C MET A 541 -8.30 27.88 12.22
N TYR A 542 -8.08 28.98 12.95
CA TYR A 542 -7.06 29.10 14.02
C TYR A 542 -5.68 28.55 13.63
N HIS A 543 -5.16 28.92 12.45
CA HIS A 543 -3.82 28.49 11.98
C HIS A 543 -3.58 26.97 12.02
N GLY A 544 -4.62 26.15 11.80
CA GLY A 544 -4.51 24.68 11.77
C GLY A 544 -4.44 23.99 13.12
N TRP A 545 -4.53 24.71 14.25
CA TRP A 545 -4.58 24.10 15.58
C TRP A 545 -5.81 23.21 15.79
N VAL A 546 -6.94 23.56 15.17
CA VAL A 546 -8.17 22.75 15.21
C VAL A 546 -7.94 21.40 14.54
N LEU A 547 -7.22 21.36 13.42
CA LEU A 547 -6.87 20.13 12.73
C LEU A 547 -5.93 19.26 13.59
N THR A 548 -4.93 19.87 14.23
CA THR A 548 -4.03 19.17 15.16
C THR A 548 -4.81 18.59 16.36
N ALA A 549 -5.77 19.34 16.92
CA ALA A 549 -6.64 18.84 17.97
C ALA A 549 -7.49 17.64 17.50
N CYS A 550 -8.01 17.69 16.27
CA CYS A 550 -8.69 16.54 15.66
C CYS A 550 -7.77 15.32 15.52
N TYR A 551 -6.51 15.49 15.13
CA TYR A 551 -5.55 14.39 15.05
C TYR A 551 -5.27 13.75 16.41
N ILE A 552 -5.07 14.57 17.44
CA ILE A 552 -4.91 14.08 18.81
C ILE A 552 -6.15 13.28 19.23
N MET A 553 -7.35 13.82 18.98
CA MET A 553 -8.61 13.15 19.30
C MET A 553 -8.77 11.81 18.56
N ILE A 554 -8.45 11.75 17.26
CA ILE A 554 -8.48 10.51 16.47
C ILE A 554 -7.54 9.47 17.07
N ILE A 555 -6.28 9.83 17.36
CA ILE A 555 -5.29 8.93 17.94
C ILE A 555 -5.74 8.43 19.32
N THR A 556 -6.26 9.32 20.16
CA THR A 556 -6.76 8.96 21.49
C THR A 556 -7.93 7.99 21.40
N ILE A 557 -8.93 8.25 20.56
CA ILE A 557 -10.10 7.36 20.43
C ILE A 557 -9.70 6.03 19.80
N ALA A 558 -8.83 6.03 18.79
CA ALA A 558 -8.31 4.81 18.19
C ALA A 558 -7.52 3.96 19.20
N ASN A 559 -6.77 4.61 20.10
CA ASN A 559 -6.07 3.94 21.19
C ASN A 559 -7.04 3.34 22.22
N ILE A 560 -8.14 4.02 22.56
CA ILE A 560 -9.21 3.47 23.41
C ILE A 560 -9.81 2.22 22.75
N ALA A 561 -10.10 2.27 21.44
CA ALA A 561 -10.60 1.12 20.69
C ALA A 561 -9.63 -0.07 20.78
N ASN A 562 -8.32 0.17 20.64
CA ASN A 562 -7.31 -0.88 20.74
C ASN A 562 -7.17 -1.46 22.15
N LEU A 563 -7.21 -0.62 23.20
CA LEU A 563 -7.21 -1.09 24.59
C LEU A 563 -8.45 -1.95 24.89
N ALA A 564 -9.62 -1.55 24.38
CA ALA A 564 -10.86 -2.31 24.51
C ALA A 564 -10.79 -3.64 23.73
N SER A 565 -10.22 -3.65 22.51
CA SER A 565 -9.95 -4.89 21.76
C SER A 565 -9.03 -5.84 22.54
N THR A 566 -7.97 -5.30 23.15
CA THR A 566 -7.06 -6.08 24.01
C THR A 566 -7.78 -6.69 25.21
N ALA A 567 -8.66 -5.92 25.86
CA ALA A 567 -9.49 -6.41 26.96
C ALA A 567 -10.44 -7.53 26.53
N THR A 568 -11.08 -7.38 25.36
CA THR A 568 -11.92 -8.40 24.73
C THR A 568 -11.12 -9.67 24.43
N ALA A 569 -9.90 -9.55 23.90
CA ALA A 569 -9.02 -10.68 23.62
C ALA A 569 -8.62 -11.43 24.89
N ILE A 570 -8.23 -10.75 25.96
CA ILE A 570 -7.92 -11.39 27.25
C ILE A 570 -9.15 -12.12 27.80
N THR A 571 -10.32 -11.47 27.78
CA THR A 571 -11.56 -12.03 28.30
C THR A 571 -12.00 -13.28 27.52
N ILE A 572 -12.04 -13.20 26.19
CA ILE A 572 -12.60 -14.28 25.35
C ILE A 572 -11.53 -15.33 25.05
N GLN A 573 -10.38 -14.92 24.51
CA GLN A 573 -9.36 -15.85 24.00
C GLN A 573 -8.50 -16.46 25.11
N ARG A 574 -8.39 -15.83 26.28
CA ARG A 574 -7.54 -16.33 27.36
C ARG A 574 -8.33 -16.89 28.55
N ASP A 575 -9.51 -16.35 28.86
CA ASP A 575 -10.33 -16.84 29.98
C ASP A 575 -11.52 -17.71 29.52
N TRP A 576 -12.40 -17.22 28.66
CA TRP A 576 -13.61 -17.98 28.27
C TRP A 576 -13.28 -19.30 27.58
N ILE A 577 -12.23 -19.34 26.75
CA ILE A 577 -11.86 -20.57 26.04
C ILE A 577 -11.54 -21.72 27.01
N VAL A 578 -10.90 -21.41 28.15
CA VAL A 578 -10.53 -22.39 29.17
C VAL A 578 -11.77 -22.96 29.83
N VAL A 579 -12.73 -22.09 30.16
CA VAL A 579 -13.97 -22.46 30.83
C VAL A 579 -14.91 -23.23 29.89
N VAL A 580 -14.96 -22.86 28.62
CA VAL A 580 -15.79 -23.54 27.60
C VAL A 580 -15.22 -24.90 27.21
N ALA A 581 -13.89 -25.05 27.16
CA ALA A 581 -13.26 -26.35 26.93
C ALA A 581 -13.53 -27.33 28.08
N GLY A 582 -13.71 -26.80 29.29
CA GLY A 582 -13.81 -27.57 30.52
C GLY A 582 -12.48 -28.24 30.85
N GLU A 583 -12.54 -29.36 31.58
CA GLU A 583 -11.35 -30.11 32.00
C GLU A 583 -10.68 -30.86 30.83
N ASN A 584 -11.34 -30.97 29.68
CA ASN A 584 -10.80 -31.69 28.53
C ASN A 584 -9.72 -30.86 27.83
N ARG A 585 -8.47 -31.11 28.24
CA ARG A 585 -7.31 -30.44 27.66
C ARG A 585 -7.23 -30.68 26.15
N SER A 586 -7.57 -31.86 25.62
CA SER A 586 -7.49 -32.17 24.17
C SER A 586 -8.29 -31.16 23.34
N ARG A 587 -9.53 -30.91 23.78
CA ARG A 587 -10.47 -29.97 23.20
C ARG A 587 -9.97 -28.51 23.30
N LEU A 588 -9.34 -28.13 24.41
CA LEU A 588 -8.76 -26.80 24.60
C LEU A 588 -7.72 -26.46 23.52
N ALA A 589 -6.80 -27.37 23.18
CA ALA A 589 -5.82 -27.11 22.12
C ALA A 589 -6.47 -27.00 20.74
N ASP A 590 -7.43 -27.87 20.44
CA ASP A 590 -8.11 -27.83 19.14
C ASP A 590 -8.87 -26.50 18.99
N MET A 591 -9.46 -25.98 20.07
CA MET A 591 -10.08 -24.66 20.12
C MET A 591 -9.05 -23.54 19.95
N ASN A 592 -7.94 -23.54 20.70
CA ASN A 592 -6.87 -22.55 20.56
C ASN A 592 -6.28 -22.51 19.14
N ALA A 593 -5.98 -23.68 18.58
CA ALA A 593 -5.46 -23.81 17.22
C ALA A 593 -6.46 -23.30 16.19
N THR A 594 -7.76 -23.50 16.41
CA THR A 594 -8.80 -23.02 15.50
C THR A 594 -8.99 -21.52 15.57
N ILE A 595 -9.01 -20.93 16.76
CA ILE A 595 -9.01 -19.46 16.93
C ILE A 595 -7.80 -18.86 16.22
N ARG A 596 -6.62 -19.48 16.34
CA ARG A 596 -5.42 -18.99 15.67
C ARG A 596 -5.47 -19.08 14.15
N ARG A 597 -6.05 -20.16 13.60
CA ARG A 597 -6.28 -20.29 12.15
C ARG A 597 -7.21 -19.20 11.62
N ILE A 598 -8.26 -18.89 12.37
CA ILE A 598 -9.19 -17.81 12.03
C ILE A 598 -8.45 -16.46 12.04
N ASP A 599 -7.70 -16.16 13.09
CA ASP A 599 -6.93 -14.91 13.19
C ASP A 599 -5.98 -14.75 11.99
N GLN A 600 -5.21 -15.80 11.64
CA GLN A 600 -4.34 -15.77 10.47
C GLN A 600 -5.09 -15.59 9.14
N LEU A 601 -6.25 -16.23 8.97
CA LEU A 601 -7.07 -16.05 7.77
C LEU A 601 -7.60 -14.62 7.68
N THR A 602 -8.08 -14.06 8.79
CA THR A 602 -8.57 -12.67 8.83
C THR A 602 -7.46 -11.66 8.62
N ASN A 603 -6.23 -11.95 9.07
CA ASN A 603 -5.07 -11.09 8.84
C ASN A 603 -4.71 -10.97 7.35
N ILE A 604 -5.08 -11.95 6.51
CA ILE A 604 -4.93 -11.88 5.04
C ILE A 604 -6.13 -11.15 4.41
N LEU A 605 -7.35 -11.54 4.79
CA LEU A 605 -8.58 -11.11 4.11
C LEU A 605 -9.01 -9.68 4.45
N ALA A 606 -8.80 -9.24 5.69
CA ALA A 606 -9.27 -7.93 6.15
C ALA A 606 -8.58 -6.75 5.44
N PRO A 607 -7.22 -6.71 5.33
CA PRO A 607 -6.54 -5.67 4.55
C PRO A 607 -6.94 -5.66 3.07
N MET A 608 -7.12 -6.84 2.48
CA MET A 608 -7.54 -6.97 1.08
C MET A 608 -8.93 -6.37 0.84
N ALA A 609 -9.90 -6.68 1.72
CA ALA A 609 -11.26 -6.17 1.62
C ALA A 609 -11.32 -4.64 1.80
N VAL A 610 -10.66 -4.11 2.84
CA VAL A 610 -10.60 -2.66 3.08
C VAL A 610 -9.88 -1.95 1.94
N GLY A 611 -8.75 -2.47 1.47
CA GLY A 611 -7.99 -1.89 0.37
C GLY A 611 -8.81 -1.79 -0.92
N GLN A 612 -9.60 -2.83 -1.25
CA GLN A 612 -10.52 -2.77 -2.40
C GLN A 612 -11.61 -1.72 -2.19
N ILE A 613 -12.22 -1.64 -1.02
CA ILE A 613 -13.27 -0.65 -0.71
C ILE A 613 -12.73 0.78 -0.81
N MET A 614 -11.52 1.03 -0.32
CA MET A 614 -10.85 2.33 -0.46
C MET A 614 -10.35 2.62 -1.88
N THR A 615 -10.12 1.60 -2.70
CA THR A 615 -9.75 1.77 -4.11
C THR A 615 -10.97 2.14 -4.96
N PHE A 616 -12.12 1.51 -4.69
CA PHE A 616 -13.35 1.72 -5.46
C PHE A 616 -14.30 2.76 -4.85
N GLY A 617 -14.10 3.12 -3.59
CA GLY A 617 -14.85 4.13 -2.85
C GLY A 617 -13.91 5.21 -2.29
N SER A 618 -14.43 6.43 -2.12
CA SER A 618 -13.71 7.52 -1.45
C SER A 618 -13.33 7.13 -0.01
N PRO A 619 -12.28 7.71 0.60
CA PRO A 619 -11.92 7.52 2.01
C PRO A 619 -13.09 7.77 2.98
N VAL A 620 -13.96 8.71 2.60
CA VAL A 620 -15.21 9.03 3.31
C VAL A 620 -16.16 7.82 3.31
N ILE A 621 -16.32 7.17 2.15
CA ILE A 621 -17.14 5.95 2.00
C ILE A 621 -16.49 4.80 2.78
N GLY A 622 -15.16 4.70 2.76
CA GLY A 622 -14.42 3.73 3.57
C GLY A 622 -14.69 3.88 5.07
N CYS A 623 -14.59 5.11 5.60
CA CYS A 623 -14.90 5.41 7.00
C CYS A 623 -16.35 5.05 7.36
N GLY A 624 -17.31 5.43 6.50
CA GLY A 624 -18.72 5.11 6.69
C GLY A 624 -19.01 3.61 6.65
N PHE A 625 -18.39 2.87 5.72
CA PHE A 625 -18.54 1.43 5.62
C PHE A 625 -18.01 0.71 6.85
N ILE A 626 -16.81 1.07 7.33
CA ILE A 626 -16.19 0.42 8.48
C ILE A 626 -16.97 0.73 9.76
N SER A 627 -17.43 1.97 9.92
CA SER A 627 -18.29 2.36 11.04
C SER A 627 -19.60 1.59 11.03
N GLY A 628 -20.25 1.48 9.86
CA GLY A 628 -21.48 0.71 9.68
C GLY A 628 -21.28 -0.79 9.92
N TRP A 629 -20.16 -1.35 9.43
CA TRP A 629 -19.81 -2.75 9.64
C TRP A 629 -19.60 -3.05 11.13
N ASN A 630 -18.81 -2.24 11.84
CA ASN A 630 -18.58 -2.42 13.27
C ASN A 630 -19.86 -2.24 14.09
N LEU A 631 -20.76 -1.32 13.71
CA LEU A 631 -22.07 -1.19 14.36
C LEU A 631 -22.93 -2.45 14.20
N VAL A 632 -23.00 -3.01 12.99
CA VAL A 632 -23.75 -4.24 12.73
C VAL A 632 -23.09 -5.43 13.43
N SER A 633 -21.76 -5.52 13.38
CA SER A 633 -20.98 -6.58 14.04
C SER A 633 -21.22 -6.55 15.54
N MET A 634 -21.14 -5.37 16.16
CA MET A 634 -21.39 -5.17 17.59
C MET A 634 -22.75 -5.74 18.04
N CYS A 635 -23.84 -5.39 17.34
CA CYS A 635 -25.18 -5.88 17.68
C CYS A 635 -25.27 -7.40 17.62
N VAL A 636 -24.68 -7.99 16.58
CA VAL A 636 -24.66 -9.45 16.39
C VAL A 636 -23.83 -10.11 17.48
N GLU A 637 -22.61 -9.64 17.70
CA GLU A 637 -21.66 -10.19 18.68
C GLU A 637 -22.19 -10.10 20.11
N TYR A 638 -22.83 -9.00 20.47
CA TYR A 638 -23.43 -8.82 21.80
C TYR A 638 -24.46 -9.92 22.10
N PHE A 639 -25.37 -10.19 21.14
CA PHE A 639 -26.38 -11.23 21.29
C PHE A 639 -25.76 -12.64 21.34
N LEU A 640 -24.70 -12.86 20.56
CA LEU A 640 -24.01 -14.15 20.51
C LEU A 640 -23.25 -14.45 21.80
N LEU A 641 -22.50 -13.48 22.34
CA LEU A 641 -21.82 -13.65 23.63
C LEU A 641 -22.81 -13.95 24.75
N TRP A 642 -23.97 -13.28 24.73
CA TRP A 642 -25.05 -13.57 25.66
C TRP A 642 -25.58 -15.01 25.49
N LYS A 643 -25.78 -15.47 24.25
CA LYS A 643 -26.24 -16.83 23.95
C LYS A 643 -25.22 -17.90 24.36
N VAL A 644 -23.93 -17.66 24.13
CA VAL A 644 -22.84 -18.56 24.57
C VAL A 644 -22.81 -18.65 26.09
N TYR A 645 -22.92 -17.50 26.77
CA TYR A 645 -22.99 -17.44 28.23
C TYR A 645 -24.18 -18.23 28.80
N GLN A 646 -25.35 -18.14 28.17
CA GLN A 646 -26.53 -18.93 28.58
C GLN A 646 -26.35 -20.44 28.37
N LYS A 647 -25.58 -20.85 27.37
CA LYS A 647 -25.37 -22.26 27.04
C LYS A 647 -24.30 -22.94 27.88
N THR A 648 -23.39 -22.19 28.48
CA THR A 648 -22.30 -22.74 29.31
C THR A 648 -22.36 -22.12 30.72
N PRO A 649 -23.13 -22.73 31.64
CA PRO A 649 -23.36 -22.17 32.98
C PRO A 649 -22.10 -22.04 33.83
N ALA A 650 -21.03 -22.79 33.50
CA ALA A 650 -19.72 -22.66 34.15
C ALA A 650 -19.12 -21.24 34.07
N LEU A 651 -19.50 -20.43 33.07
CA LEU A 651 -19.06 -19.03 33.00
C LEU A 651 -19.69 -18.14 34.09
N ALA A 652 -20.79 -18.57 34.72
CA ALA A 652 -21.47 -17.83 35.77
C ALA A 652 -20.85 -18.04 37.16
N VAL A 653 -20.00 -19.05 37.37
CA VAL A 653 -19.45 -19.41 38.70
C VAL A 653 -18.67 -18.25 39.33
N LYS A 654 -17.88 -17.51 38.54
CA LYS A 654 -17.16 -16.30 38.98
C LYS A 654 -18.10 -15.18 39.48
N ALA A 655 -19.35 -15.17 39.04
CA ALA A 655 -20.37 -14.22 39.49
C ALA A 655 -21.11 -14.69 40.75
N VAL A 656 -21.27 -16.00 40.94
CA VAL A 656 -21.91 -16.59 42.15
C VAL A 656 -21.03 -16.37 43.38
N LEU A 657 -19.73 -16.67 43.30
CA LEU A 657 -18.79 -16.44 44.40
C LEU A 657 -18.72 -14.96 44.83
N LYS A 658 -18.86 -14.03 43.88
CA LYS A 658 -18.95 -12.59 44.18
C LYS A 658 -20.28 -12.16 44.76
N ALA A 659 -21.38 -12.79 44.37
CA ALA A 659 -22.68 -12.54 44.98
C ALA A 659 -22.68 -13.01 46.45
N GLU A 660 -22.12 -14.18 46.73
CA GLU A 660 -21.95 -14.71 48.08
C GLU A 660 -20.98 -13.86 48.93
N GLU A 661 -19.86 -13.40 48.35
CA GLU A 661 -18.92 -12.50 49.05
C GLU A 661 -19.52 -11.11 49.32
N ALA A 662 -20.36 -10.60 48.42
CA ALA A 662 -21.10 -9.35 48.61
C ALA A 662 -22.20 -9.48 49.67
N GLU A 663 -22.90 -10.61 49.72
CA GLU A 663 -23.87 -10.93 50.79
C GLU A 663 -23.18 -11.09 52.15
N MET A 664 -22.03 -11.78 52.22
CA MET A 664 -21.24 -11.87 53.46
C MET A 664 -20.73 -10.50 53.94
N LYS A 665 -20.33 -9.60 53.03
CA LYS A 665 -19.95 -8.23 53.39
C LYS A 665 -21.14 -7.38 53.87
N GLN A 666 -22.35 -7.63 53.38
CA GLN A 666 -23.57 -7.00 53.90
C GLN A 666 -24.03 -7.55 55.24
N LEU A 667 -23.79 -8.84 55.52
CA LEU A 667 -24.05 -9.49 56.81
C LEU A 667 -23.07 -9.04 57.91
N ASN A 668 -21.85 -8.61 57.55
CA ASN A 668 -20.81 -8.14 58.47
C ASN A 668 -20.83 -6.62 58.73
N ALA A 669 -21.80 -5.87 58.19
CA ALA A 669 -21.99 -4.46 58.53
C ALA A 669 -22.60 -4.34 59.94
N PRO A 670 -21.97 -3.64 60.91
CA PRO A 670 -22.44 -3.62 62.28
C PRO A 670 -23.78 -2.87 62.38
N LYS A 671 -24.84 -3.60 62.75
CA LYS A 671 -26.01 -3.04 63.41
C LYS A 671 -25.64 -2.85 64.88
N ASP A 672 -25.59 -1.61 65.35
CA ASP A 672 -26.23 -1.16 66.59
C ASP A 672 -25.79 0.27 66.90
N ALA A 673 -26.76 1.18 66.87
CA ALA A 673 -26.69 2.49 67.49
C ALA A 673 -27.52 2.42 68.77
N GLU A 674 -26.88 2.43 69.94
CA GLU A 674 -27.36 3.06 71.19
C GLU A 674 -26.22 3.08 72.26
N PRO A 675 -26.25 4.02 73.23
CA PRO A 675 -25.05 4.62 73.81
C PRO A 675 -24.52 3.93 75.07
N LYS A 676 -23.20 3.99 75.29
CA LYS A 676 -22.53 3.49 76.50
C LYS A 676 -22.32 4.57 77.55
N SER A 677 -22.59 4.21 78.81
CA SER A 677 -22.07 4.84 80.02
C SER A 677 -20.97 3.97 80.67
N LEU A 678 -19.84 4.62 80.97
CA LEU A 678 -18.88 4.52 82.09
C LEU A 678 -18.50 3.20 82.82
N GLU A 679 -17.23 3.25 83.25
CA GLU A 679 -16.45 2.41 84.21
C GLU A 679 -15.90 1.06 83.71
N GLN A 680 -14.72 0.53 84.07
CA GLN A 680 -13.41 0.89 84.63
C GLN A 680 -12.88 -0.42 85.29
N SER A 681 -11.61 -0.75 85.05
CA SER A 681 -10.66 -1.49 85.94
C SER A 681 -10.46 -3.03 85.91
N HIS A 682 -9.16 -3.38 85.71
CA HIS A 682 -8.31 -4.43 86.33
C HIS A 682 -8.61 -5.94 86.05
N LEU A 683 -7.66 -6.89 85.88
CA LEU A 683 -6.25 -7.02 86.27
C LEU A 683 -5.53 -8.19 85.50
N MET A 684 -4.27 -7.96 85.10
CA MET A 684 -3.04 -8.80 84.97
C MET A 684 -2.96 -10.25 84.40
N GLY A 685 -1.94 -10.45 83.54
CA GLY A 685 -1.17 -11.70 83.34
C GLY A 685 -0.28 -11.73 82.07
N GLU A 686 1.04 -11.63 82.23
CA GLU A 686 2.19 -11.77 81.28
C GLU A 686 2.07 -12.84 80.16
N LYS A 687 2.75 -12.85 78.99
CA LYS A 687 3.82 -12.08 78.31
C LYS A 687 4.03 -12.77 76.96
N ASP A 688 4.03 -12.07 75.82
CA ASP A 688 4.86 -12.39 74.64
C ASP A 688 4.79 -11.33 73.52
N SER A 689 5.86 -11.31 72.76
CA SER A 689 6.37 -10.30 71.82
C SER A 689 5.51 -9.97 70.58
N ASN A 690 5.65 -8.72 70.13
CA ASN A 690 5.35 -8.18 68.78
C ASN A 690 3.87 -8.02 68.40
N ILE A 691 3.22 -7.01 68.99
CA ILE A 691 2.06 -6.35 68.40
C ILE A 691 2.58 -5.23 67.49
N ARG A 692 2.52 -5.44 66.17
CA ARG A 692 2.42 -4.32 65.22
C ARG A 692 1.00 -3.77 65.36
N GLU A 693 0.93 -2.48 65.66
CA GLU A 693 -0.28 -1.68 65.81
C GLU A 693 -1.27 -1.95 64.67
N LEU A 694 -2.53 -2.26 65.03
CA LEU A 694 -3.68 -2.05 64.15
C LEU A 694 -3.83 -0.54 63.97
N GLU A 695 -3.48 -0.01 62.80
CA GLU A 695 -3.91 1.32 62.40
C GLU A 695 -5.43 1.31 62.12
N PRO A 696 -6.17 2.36 62.53
CA PRO A 696 -7.58 2.52 62.18
C PRO A 696 -7.71 2.70 60.66
N GLU A 697 -8.73 2.10 60.03
CA GLU A 697 -9.07 2.33 58.63
C GLU A 697 -9.27 3.84 58.39
N GLN A 698 -8.24 4.45 57.82
CA GLN A 698 -8.24 5.83 57.38
C GLN A 698 -9.04 5.91 56.07
N GLU A 699 -10.09 6.73 56.02
CA GLU A 699 -10.82 7.01 54.78
C GLU A 699 -9.81 7.36 53.65
N PRO A 700 -9.99 6.82 52.43
CA PRO A 700 -8.98 6.95 51.39
C PRO A 700 -8.83 8.40 50.95
N THR A 701 -7.75 9.04 51.42
CA THR A 701 -7.28 10.36 50.97
C THR A 701 -7.16 10.39 49.44
N CYS A 702 -7.50 11.50 48.78
CA CYS A 702 -7.44 11.65 47.30
C CYS A 702 -6.11 11.20 46.66
N ALA A 703 -4.99 11.24 47.41
CA ALA A 703 -3.68 10.73 46.99
C ALA A 703 -3.58 9.19 46.95
N SER A 704 -4.29 8.46 47.81
CA SER A 704 -4.30 6.98 47.79
C SER A 704 -5.10 6.43 46.61
N GLN A 705 -6.14 7.13 46.17
CA GLN A 705 -6.92 6.79 44.97
C GLN A 705 -6.12 6.97 43.67
N MET A 706 -5.24 7.99 43.57
CA MET A 706 -4.34 8.15 42.42
C MET A 706 -3.21 7.11 42.37
N ALA A 707 -2.82 6.54 43.51
CA ALA A 707 -1.76 5.53 43.60
C ALA A 707 -2.27 4.09 43.33
N GLU A 708 -3.59 3.87 43.35
CA GLU A 708 -4.21 2.55 43.20
C GLU A 708 -3.86 1.87 41.86
N PRO A 709 -3.93 2.53 40.69
CA PRO A 709 -3.56 1.91 39.41
C PRO A 709 -2.08 1.50 39.35
N PHE A 710 -1.20 2.31 39.96
CA PHE A 710 0.23 2.01 40.04
C PHE A 710 0.51 0.82 40.95
N ARG A 711 -0.22 0.71 42.05
CA ARG A 711 -0.16 -0.45 42.94
C ARG A 711 -0.63 -1.72 42.22
N THR A 712 -1.78 -1.68 41.54
CA THR A 712 -2.29 -2.79 40.73
C THR A 712 -1.30 -3.20 39.64
N PHE A 713 -0.70 -2.22 38.95
CA PHE A 713 0.35 -2.48 37.97
C PHE A 713 1.52 -3.24 38.62
N ARG A 714 2.09 -2.71 39.70
CA ARG A 714 3.21 -3.35 40.41
C ARG A 714 2.86 -4.76 40.88
N ASP A 715 1.71 -4.91 41.52
CA ASP A 715 1.28 -6.17 42.11
C ASP A 715 1.05 -7.22 41.01
N GLY A 716 0.49 -6.84 39.85
CA GLY A 716 0.37 -7.73 38.69
C GLY A 716 1.72 -8.19 38.11
N TRP A 717 2.71 -7.30 38.05
CA TRP A 717 4.07 -7.66 37.61
C TRP A 717 4.77 -8.61 38.61
N VAL A 718 4.57 -8.39 39.90
CA VAL A 718 5.08 -9.30 40.95
C VAL A 718 4.40 -10.66 40.86
N SER A 719 3.07 -10.71 40.70
CA SER A 719 2.33 -11.95 40.49
C SER A 719 2.82 -12.70 39.25
N TYR A 720 3.06 -12.01 38.13
CA TYR A 720 3.60 -12.59 36.91
C TYR A 720 4.99 -13.21 37.12
N TYR A 721 5.87 -12.53 37.85
CA TYR A 721 7.21 -13.04 38.18
C TYR A 721 7.17 -14.31 39.02
N ASN A 722 6.20 -14.43 39.92
CA ASN A 722 6.08 -15.56 40.83
C ASN A 722 5.44 -16.81 40.20
N GLN A 723 4.84 -16.71 39.00
CA GLN A 723 4.23 -17.85 38.34
C GLN A 723 5.27 -18.90 37.90
N PRO A 724 4.98 -20.21 38.03
CA PRO A 724 5.92 -21.26 37.60
C PRO A 724 6.18 -21.25 36.09
N VAL A 725 5.24 -20.70 35.31
CA VAL A 725 5.31 -20.54 33.85
C VAL A 725 5.97 -19.23 33.40
N PHE A 726 6.44 -18.38 34.32
CA PHE A 726 7.11 -17.11 34.03
C PHE A 726 8.19 -17.25 32.95
N LEU A 727 9.03 -18.26 33.09
CA LEU A 727 10.18 -18.45 32.20
C LEU A 727 9.77 -18.86 30.78
N ALA A 728 8.63 -19.57 30.63
CA ALA A 728 8.04 -19.86 29.33
C ALA A 728 7.37 -18.61 28.70
N GLY A 729 6.69 -17.79 29.51
CA GLY A 729 6.09 -16.53 29.09
C GLY A 729 7.12 -15.49 28.64
N MET A 730 8.24 -15.39 29.36
CA MET A 730 9.40 -14.60 28.94
C MET A 730 10.01 -15.13 27.64
N GLY A 731 10.08 -16.45 27.49
CA GLY A 731 10.49 -17.08 26.24
C GLY A 731 9.65 -16.58 25.06
N LEU A 732 8.32 -16.61 25.20
CA LEU A 732 7.40 -16.10 24.17
C LEU A 732 7.63 -14.61 23.85
N ALA A 733 7.81 -13.76 24.85
CA ALA A 733 8.03 -12.33 24.60
C ALA A 733 9.33 -12.05 23.85
N PHE A 734 10.39 -12.82 24.11
CA PHE A 734 11.64 -12.71 23.35
C PHE A 734 11.48 -13.07 21.87
N LEU A 735 10.50 -13.91 21.50
CA LEU A 735 10.20 -14.21 20.10
C LEU A 735 9.54 -13.01 19.38
N TYR A 736 8.94 -12.05 20.10
CA TYR A 736 8.43 -10.79 19.52
C TYR A 736 9.56 -9.79 19.24
N MET A 737 10.74 -9.98 19.84
CA MET A 737 11.96 -9.21 19.53
C MET A 737 12.63 -9.78 18.27
N THR A 738 11.90 -9.81 17.15
CA THR A 738 12.38 -10.35 15.89
C THR A 738 12.14 -9.40 14.72
N VAL A 739 13.22 -9.08 13.99
CA VAL A 739 13.14 -8.33 12.73
C VAL A 739 12.72 -9.27 11.58
N LEU A 740 12.83 -10.59 11.81
CA LEU A 740 12.65 -11.67 10.83
C LEU A 740 11.18 -12.02 10.59
N GLY A 741 10.36 -11.01 10.33
CA GLY A 741 8.96 -11.11 9.95
C GLY A 741 8.63 -10.42 8.63
N PHE A 742 7.38 -10.49 8.18
CA PHE A 742 6.90 -9.70 7.02
C PHE A 742 6.44 -8.32 7.49
N ASP A 743 7.30 -7.67 8.27
CA ASP A 743 7.06 -6.35 8.83
C ASP A 743 7.63 -5.30 7.88
N CYS A 744 7.31 -4.01 8.10
CA CYS A 744 7.69 -2.92 7.21
C CYS A 744 9.19 -2.88 6.89
N ILE A 745 10.03 -3.36 7.81
CA ILE A 745 11.49 -3.29 7.75
C ILE A 745 12.07 -4.36 6.83
N THR A 746 11.75 -5.64 7.06
CA THR A 746 12.20 -6.75 6.20
C THR A 746 11.56 -6.65 4.81
N THR A 747 10.34 -6.14 4.73
CA THR A 747 9.67 -5.75 3.47
C THR A 747 10.46 -4.65 2.75
N GLY A 748 10.90 -3.61 3.48
CA GLY A 748 11.76 -2.55 2.96
C GLY A 748 13.12 -3.06 2.48
N TYR A 749 13.77 -3.94 3.24
CA TYR A 749 15.03 -4.58 2.84
C TYR A 749 14.84 -5.42 1.57
N ALA A 750 13.79 -6.25 1.50
CA ALA A 750 13.42 -7.01 0.30
C ALA A 750 13.35 -6.12 -0.94
N TYR A 751 12.71 -4.97 -0.78
CA TYR A 751 12.55 -3.97 -1.84
C TYR A 751 13.88 -3.34 -2.24
N THR A 752 14.76 -3.01 -1.28
CA THR A 752 16.11 -2.49 -1.57
C THR A 752 16.99 -3.50 -2.31
N GLN A 753 16.76 -4.80 -2.09
CA GLN A 753 17.43 -5.90 -2.80
C GLN A 753 16.82 -6.21 -4.17
N GLY A 754 15.87 -5.39 -4.65
CA GLY A 754 15.29 -5.52 -5.99
C GLY A 754 14.14 -6.53 -6.12
N LEU A 755 13.56 -7.03 -5.02
CA LEU A 755 12.35 -7.86 -5.08
C LEU A 755 11.15 -7.00 -5.48
N SER A 756 10.38 -7.46 -6.47
CA SER A 756 9.17 -6.78 -6.90
C SER A 756 8.04 -6.91 -5.86
N GLY A 757 7.15 -5.91 -5.80
CA GLY A 757 6.00 -5.94 -4.89
C GLY A 757 5.06 -7.13 -5.08
N SER A 758 5.02 -7.71 -6.29
CA SER A 758 4.26 -8.94 -6.56
C SER A 758 4.90 -10.19 -5.95
N VAL A 759 6.24 -10.31 -6.02
CA VAL A 759 6.96 -11.42 -5.37
C VAL A 759 6.80 -11.33 -3.85
N LEU A 760 6.89 -10.12 -3.30
CA LEU A 760 6.69 -9.89 -1.87
C LEU A 760 5.28 -10.27 -1.41
N SER A 761 4.25 -9.94 -2.20
CA SER A 761 2.87 -10.33 -1.93
C SER A 761 2.68 -11.86 -1.93
N VAL A 762 3.37 -12.57 -2.84
CA VAL A 762 3.37 -14.04 -2.88
C VAL A 762 4.08 -14.63 -1.66
N LEU A 763 5.21 -14.06 -1.25
CA LEU A 763 5.96 -14.47 -0.05
C LEU A 763 5.16 -14.24 1.24
N MET A 764 4.42 -13.14 1.36
CA MET A 764 3.49 -12.89 2.47
C MET A 764 2.36 -13.91 2.49
N GLY A 765 1.80 -14.25 1.33
CA GLY A 765 0.81 -15.32 1.20
C GLY A 765 1.37 -16.69 1.65
N ALA A 766 2.60 -17.02 1.23
CA ALA A 766 3.28 -18.24 1.65
C ALA A 766 3.53 -18.30 3.18
N SER A 767 3.91 -17.17 3.78
CA SER A 767 4.07 -17.03 5.24
C SER A 767 2.78 -17.29 6.02
N ALA A 768 1.65 -16.80 5.52
CA ALA A 768 0.37 -17.02 6.17
C ALA A 768 -0.08 -18.49 6.06
N ILE A 769 0.22 -19.16 4.94
CA ILE A 769 0.00 -20.60 4.76
C ILE A 769 0.87 -21.40 5.75
N THR A 770 2.15 -21.08 5.89
CA THR A 770 3.01 -21.77 6.87
C THR A 770 2.60 -21.49 8.32
N GLY A 771 2.02 -20.32 8.61
CA GLY A 771 1.39 -20.05 9.89
C GLY A 771 0.21 -20.97 10.20
N ILE A 772 -0.66 -21.21 9.22
CA ILE A 772 -1.76 -22.19 9.33
C ILE A 772 -1.19 -23.60 9.54
N MET A 773 -0.13 -23.98 8.80
CA MET A 773 0.54 -25.28 8.99
C MET A 773 1.11 -25.44 10.41
N GLY A 774 1.63 -24.37 11.03
CA GLY A 774 2.10 -24.36 12.42
C GLY A 774 1.02 -24.75 13.42
N THR A 775 -0.23 -24.31 13.21
CA THR A 775 -1.36 -24.69 14.08
C THR A 775 -1.72 -26.18 13.96
N VAL A 776 -1.59 -26.75 12.77
CA VAL A 776 -1.80 -28.19 12.54
C VAL A 776 -0.67 -28.99 13.19
N ALA A 777 0.58 -28.55 12.99
CA ALA A 777 1.75 -29.16 13.62
C ALA A 777 1.62 -29.18 15.14
N PHE A 778 1.18 -28.08 15.76
CA PHE A 778 0.92 -28.02 17.19
C PHE A 778 -0.07 -29.10 17.66
N THR A 779 -1.24 -29.22 17.03
CA THR A 779 -2.24 -30.22 17.44
C THR A 779 -1.72 -31.65 17.31
N TRP A 780 -0.94 -31.93 16.27
CA TRP A 780 -0.34 -33.25 16.05
C TRP A 780 0.77 -33.56 17.07
N LEU A 781 1.73 -32.64 17.25
CA LEU A 781 2.84 -32.84 18.20
C LEU A 781 2.33 -32.98 19.63
N ARG A 782 1.34 -32.17 20.00
CA ARG A 782 0.75 -32.21 21.33
C ARG A 782 0.12 -33.57 21.65
N ARG A 783 -0.66 -34.13 20.72
CA ARG A 783 -1.29 -35.46 20.89
C ARG A 783 -0.27 -36.58 21.01
N LYS A 784 0.91 -36.42 20.39
CA LYS A 784 1.93 -37.49 20.33
C LYS A 784 2.97 -37.41 21.45
N CYS A 785 3.32 -36.20 21.89
CA CYS A 785 4.50 -35.96 22.74
C CYS A 785 4.20 -35.18 24.02
N GLY A 786 2.98 -34.68 24.21
CA GLY A 786 2.60 -33.83 25.35
C GLY A 786 2.92 -32.34 25.13
N LEU A 787 2.33 -31.48 25.97
CA LEU A 787 2.35 -30.02 25.79
C LEU A 787 3.75 -29.40 25.92
N VAL A 788 4.45 -29.67 27.03
CA VAL A 788 5.76 -29.06 27.32
C VAL A 788 6.81 -29.45 26.26
N ARG A 789 6.81 -30.72 25.84
CA ARG A 789 7.72 -31.22 24.79
C ARG A 789 7.40 -30.64 23.42
N THR A 790 6.13 -30.34 23.13
CA THR A 790 5.75 -29.67 21.87
C THR A 790 6.41 -28.30 21.75
N GLY A 791 6.49 -27.53 22.85
CA GLY A 791 7.22 -26.26 22.87
C GLY A 791 8.72 -26.44 22.63
N LEU A 792 9.31 -27.52 23.13
CA LEU A 792 10.73 -27.83 22.87
C LEU A 792 10.97 -28.18 21.39
N PHE A 793 10.16 -29.07 20.81
CA PHE A 793 10.29 -29.46 19.40
C PHE A 793 9.99 -28.31 18.45
N SER A 794 8.97 -27.49 18.73
CA SER A 794 8.66 -26.30 17.93
C SER A 794 9.78 -25.26 18.01
N GLY A 795 10.39 -25.08 19.18
CA GLY A 795 11.53 -24.20 19.35
C GLY A 795 12.79 -24.68 18.62
N LEU A 796 13.09 -25.97 18.71
CA LEU A 796 14.16 -26.58 17.92
C LEU A 796 13.90 -26.42 16.42
N ALA A 797 12.67 -26.64 15.97
CA ALA A 797 12.30 -26.45 14.56
C ALA A 797 12.47 -24.99 14.12
N GLN A 798 12.03 -24.03 14.94
CA GLN A 798 12.19 -22.60 14.65
C GLN A 798 13.66 -22.21 14.56
N LEU A 799 14.48 -22.56 15.55
CA LEU A 799 15.92 -22.29 15.53
C LEU A 799 16.60 -22.96 14.34
N SER A 800 16.23 -24.20 14.01
CA SER A 800 16.77 -24.91 12.84
C SER A 800 16.48 -24.16 11.54
N CYS A 801 15.28 -23.59 11.38
CA CYS A 801 14.93 -22.76 10.23
C CYS A 801 15.67 -21.41 10.24
N LEU A 802 15.88 -20.81 11.41
CA LEU A 802 16.62 -19.55 11.54
C LEU A 802 18.13 -19.69 11.27
N ILE A 803 18.70 -20.89 11.38
CA ILE A 803 20.07 -21.16 10.89
C ILE A 803 20.19 -20.81 9.40
N LEU A 804 19.14 -21.03 8.59
CA LEU A 804 19.13 -20.61 7.18
C LEU A 804 19.21 -19.08 7.05
N CYS A 805 18.55 -18.33 7.94
CA CYS A 805 18.64 -16.87 7.97
C CYS A 805 20.04 -16.41 8.36
N VAL A 806 20.68 -17.06 9.34
CA VAL A 806 22.07 -16.75 9.73
C VAL A 806 23.03 -17.06 8.58
N ILE A 807 22.92 -18.24 7.96
CA ILE A 807 23.75 -18.61 6.81
C ILE A 807 23.56 -17.61 5.67
N SER A 808 22.33 -17.13 5.43
CA SER A 808 22.04 -16.15 4.40
C SER A 808 22.82 -14.85 4.57
N VAL A 809 23.07 -14.43 5.82
CA VAL A 809 23.83 -13.22 6.15
C VAL A 809 25.31 -13.35 5.77
N PHE A 810 25.85 -14.57 5.69
CA PHE A 810 27.25 -14.85 5.33
C PHE A 810 27.44 -15.34 3.88
N MET A 811 26.37 -15.42 3.09
CA MET A 811 26.46 -15.78 1.67
C MET A 811 26.89 -14.59 0.80
N PRO A 812 27.59 -14.83 -0.32
CA PRO A 812 27.99 -13.76 -1.23
C PRO A 812 26.77 -12.95 -1.71
N GLY A 813 26.90 -11.63 -1.78
CA GLY A 813 25.81 -10.69 -2.04
C GLY A 813 24.97 -10.31 -0.81
N SER A 814 25.53 -10.46 0.39
CA SER A 814 24.92 -10.10 1.67
C SER A 814 25.68 -8.94 2.35
N PRO A 815 25.02 -8.10 3.20
CA PRO A 815 25.64 -6.97 3.90
C PRO A 815 26.89 -7.27 4.75
N LEU A 816 27.12 -8.54 5.13
CA LEU A 816 28.27 -8.97 5.94
C LEU A 816 29.14 -10.01 5.19
N ASP A 817 29.42 -9.75 3.92
CA ASP A 817 30.35 -10.57 3.15
C ASP A 817 31.75 -10.55 3.79
N LEU A 818 32.22 -11.71 4.28
CA LEU A 818 33.53 -11.91 4.90
C LEU A 818 34.70 -11.77 3.90
N SER A 819 34.42 -11.50 2.63
CA SER A 819 35.44 -11.10 1.64
C SER A 819 35.93 -9.65 1.83
N VAL A 820 35.20 -8.81 2.57
CA VAL A 820 35.58 -7.43 2.94
C VAL A 820 35.34 -7.23 4.44
N SER A 821 36.40 -7.09 5.23
CA SER A 821 36.34 -6.92 6.69
C SER A 821 35.54 -5.66 7.10
N PRO A 822 34.39 -5.79 7.81
CA PRO A 822 33.63 -4.64 8.32
C PRO A 822 34.34 -3.93 9.50
N PHE A 823 35.34 -4.58 10.10
CA PHE A 823 36.02 -4.09 11.30
C PHE A 823 37.18 -3.12 11.00
N GLU A 824 37.66 -3.02 9.76
CA GLU A 824 38.66 -2.01 9.40
C GLU A 824 38.04 -0.60 9.26
N ASP A 825 36.82 -0.48 8.73
CA ASP A 825 36.17 0.84 8.54
C ASP A 825 35.63 1.44 9.86
N ILE A 826 35.35 0.60 10.86
CA ILE A 826 34.96 1.08 12.20
C ILE A 826 36.20 1.54 12.97
N ARG A 827 37.35 0.88 12.82
CA ARG A 827 38.62 1.27 13.45
C ARG A 827 39.17 2.57 12.86
N SER A 828 38.99 2.82 11.56
CA SER A 828 39.39 4.07 10.91
C SER A 828 38.55 5.26 11.37
N ARG A 829 37.24 5.08 11.57
CA ARG A 829 36.33 6.15 12.05
C ARG A 829 36.44 6.43 13.54
N PHE A 830 36.78 5.45 14.38
CA PHE A 830 36.98 5.66 15.81
C PHE A 830 38.31 6.36 16.16
N MET A 831 39.30 6.37 15.26
CA MET A 831 40.63 6.94 15.48
C MET A 831 40.84 8.34 14.87
N GLN A 832 39.82 8.94 14.24
CA GLN A 832 39.85 10.34 13.81
C GLN A 832 38.82 11.17 14.56
N ALA A 833 39.09 11.39 15.84
CA ALA A 833 38.44 12.44 16.61
C ALA A 833 39.52 13.20 17.38
N GLU A 834 40.14 14.18 16.73
CA GLU A 834 40.89 15.25 17.42
C GLU A 834 40.94 16.52 16.55
N PRO A 835 41.14 17.72 17.15
CA PRO A 835 40.21 18.83 17.00
C PRO A 835 40.76 19.99 16.16
N VAL A 836 39.85 20.86 15.73
CA VAL A 836 40.12 22.12 15.00
C VAL A 836 40.89 23.12 15.87
N PRO A 837 41.88 23.85 15.29
CA PRO A 837 42.03 25.28 15.55
C PRO A 837 42.41 26.07 14.25
N PRO A 838 42.52 27.43 14.23
CA PRO A 838 41.71 28.26 13.35
C PRO A 838 42.47 29.18 12.37
N THR A 839 41.69 29.81 11.47
CA THR A 839 41.93 31.11 10.80
C THR A 839 43.06 31.30 9.77
N THR A 840 42.64 31.88 8.64
CA THR A 840 43.31 32.90 7.78
C THR A 840 44.41 32.48 6.79
N LYS A 841 44.10 32.66 5.48
CA LYS A 841 44.80 33.47 4.43
C LYS A 841 44.81 32.79 3.05
N ILE A 842 44.28 33.51 2.06
CA ILE A 842 44.58 33.43 0.60
C ILE A 842 46.03 33.98 0.44
N PRO A 843 46.95 33.58 -0.49
CA PRO A 843 46.74 33.48 -1.96
C PRO A 843 47.61 32.42 -2.74
N GLU A 844 47.21 32.03 -3.96
CA GLU A 844 47.83 32.34 -5.29
C GLU A 844 48.94 31.39 -5.83
N THR A 845 48.76 31.02 -7.12
CA THR A 845 49.78 30.74 -8.17
C THR A 845 50.77 29.58 -7.97
N GLY A 846 51.24 28.80 -8.94
CA GLY A 846 51.19 28.78 -10.40
C GLY A 846 52.26 27.79 -10.91
N PHE A 847 51.95 27.06 -11.99
CA PHE A 847 52.83 26.56 -13.06
C PHE A 847 54.31 26.15 -12.79
N THR A 848 54.67 24.89 -13.14
CA THR A 848 55.51 24.45 -14.30
C THR A 848 56.11 23.06 -14.04
N THR A 849 55.71 22.03 -14.80
CA THR A 849 56.49 21.32 -15.85
C THR A 849 57.85 20.74 -15.45
N GLU A 850 57.95 19.41 -15.49
CA GLU A 850 59.01 18.68 -16.22
C GLU A 850 58.63 17.18 -16.33
N THR A 851 58.63 16.66 -17.56
CA THR A 851 58.52 15.23 -17.92
C THR A 851 59.87 14.72 -18.38
N PRO A 852 60.17 13.42 -18.21
CA PRO A 852 60.29 12.62 -19.44
C PRO A 852 59.64 11.23 -19.34
N MET A 853 59.11 10.81 -20.51
CA MET A 853 58.46 9.54 -20.79
C MET A 853 59.42 8.35 -20.70
N SER A 854 59.02 7.30 -19.99
CA SER A 854 59.20 5.90 -20.43
C SER A 854 58.35 4.97 -19.55
N ASN A 855 57.68 4.00 -20.17
CA ASN A 855 56.74 3.01 -19.62
C ASN A 855 55.27 3.42 -19.51
N MET A 856 54.76 4.05 -20.57
CA MET A 856 53.34 4.09 -20.89
C MET A 856 52.95 2.86 -21.73
N SER A 857 52.76 1.72 -21.07
CA SER A 857 52.02 0.58 -21.66
C SER A 857 51.40 -0.39 -20.64
N ASN A 858 51.59 -0.21 -19.34
CA ASN A 858 51.03 -1.11 -18.30
C ASN A 858 50.07 -0.44 -17.30
N ILE A 859 49.58 0.77 -17.58
CA ILE A 859 48.59 1.48 -16.71
C ILE A 859 47.32 1.85 -17.50
N VAL A 860 46.97 1.08 -18.53
CA VAL A 860 45.68 1.19 -19.24
C VAL A 860 44.83 -0.08 -19.10
N ASN A 861 45.36 -1.15 -18.47
CA ASN A 861 44.64 -2.41 -18.23
C ASN A 861 44.27 -2.63 -16.75
N THR A 862 43.95 -1.58 -15.99
CA THR A 862 43.49 -1.75 -14.59
C THR A 862 42.36 -0.80 -14.20
N VAL A 863 41.51 -0.41 -15.16
CA VAL A 863 40.24 0.32 -14.88
C VAL A 863 39.04 -0.28 -15.63
N HIS A 864 39.19 -1.42 -16.31
CA HIS A 864 38.07 -2.07 -16.99
C HIS A 864 38.17 -3.60 -16.93
N GLU A 865 37.89 -4.15 -15.74
CA GLU A 865 37.36 -5.51 -15.60
C GLU A 865 36.74 -5.70 -14.19
N ILE A 866 35.75 -4.88 -13.84
CA ILE A 866 34.73 -5.34 -12.88
C ILE A 866 33.63 -5.96 -13.73
N SER A 867 33.92 -7.20 -14.11
CA SER A 867 32.97 -8.18 -14.60
C SER A 867 31.67 -8.09 -13.78
N THR A 868 30.56 -7.94 -14.49
CA THR A 868 29.21 -8.26 -14.02
C THR A 868 29.18 -9.71 -13.55
N LYS A 869 29.61 -9.95 -12.30
CA LYS A 869 29.13 -11.11 -11.56
C LYS A 869 27.66 -10.81 -11.27
N SER A 870 26.78 -11.63 -11.83
CA SER A 870 25.44 -11.83 -11.33
C SER A 870 25.53 -12.08 -9.82
N GLU A 871 25.28 -11.04 -9.03
CA GLU A 871 25.17 -11.10 -7.58
C GLU A 871 24.16 -12.20 -7.25
N PRO A 872 24.57 -13.26 -6.52
CA PRO A 872 23.69 -14.37 -6.26
C PRO A 872 22.57 -13.91 -5.30
N MET A 873 21.34 -13.81 -5.81
CA MET A 873 20.08 -13.67 -5.06
C MET A 873 19.80 -14.84 -4.07
N ILE A 874 20.80 -15.69 -3.84
CA ILE A 874 20.81 -16.84 -2.95
C ILE A 874 20.65 -16.36 -1.50
N SER A 875 21.36 -15.31 -1.09
CA SER A 875 21.23 -14.75 0.28
C SER A 875 19.78 -14.34 0.57
N VAL A 876 19.21 -13.48 -0.27
CA VAL A 876 17.84 -12.98 -0.09
C VAL A 876 16.80 -14.11 -0.14
N SER A 877 16.94 -15.05 -1.08
CA SER A 877 16.03 -16.20 -1.19
C SER A 877 16.12 -17.10 0.03
N LEU A 878 17.32 -17.33 0.56
CA LEU A 878 17.57 -18.15 1.75
C LEU A 878 17.03 -17.49 3.02
N LEU A 879 17.15 -16.16 3.12
CA LEU A 879 16.58 -15.37 4.21
C LEU A 879 15.05 -15.54 4.25
N PHE A 880 14.35 -15.29 3.15
CA PHE A 880 12.88 -15.40 3.11
C PHE A 880 12.41 -16.86 3.24
N ALA A 881 13.14 -17.83 2.71
CA ALA A 881 12.85 -19.24 2.94
C ALA A 881 12.95 -19.60 4.43
N GLY A 882 13.99 -19.14 5.11
CA GLY A 882 14.17 -19.31 6.55
C GLY A 882 13.06 -18.65 7.37
N VAL A 883 12.69 -17.41 7.05
CA VAL A 883 11.59 -16.67 7.70
C VAL A 883 10.26 -17.40 7.53
N ILE A 884 9.91 -17.80 6.31
CA ILE A 884 8.65 -18.49 6.00
C ILE A 884 8.59 -19.86 6.70
N ALA A 885 9.70 -20.61 6.71
CA ALA A 885 9.77 -21.91 7.38
C ALA A 885 9.69 -21.76 8.91
N ALA A 886 10.35 -20.74 9.47
CA ALA A 886 10.35 -20.46 10.91
C ALA A 886 8.94 -20.16 11.46
N ARG A 887 7.99 -19.70 10.63
CA ARG A 887 6.59 -19.48 11.04
C ARG A 887 5.90 -20.75 11.54
N ILE A 888 6.24 -21.92 11.01
CA ILE A 888 5.66 -23.20 11.48
C ILE A 888 6.03 -23.43 12.95
N GLY A 889 7.31 -23.25 13.29
CA GLY A 889 7.82 -23.38 14.66
C GLY A 889 7.28 -22.29 15.58
N LEU A 890 7.33 -21.03 15.14
CA LEU A 890 6.85 -19.87 15.90
C LEU A 890 5.39 -19.99 16.33
N TRP A 891 4.47 -20.28 15.39
CA TRP A 891 3.04 -20.35 15.71
C TRP A 891 2.70 -21.60 16.53
N SER A 892 3.44 -22.69 16.36
CA SER A 892 3.32 -23.86 17.22
C SER A 892 3.78 -23.55 18.64
N PHE A 893 4.92 -22.86 18.79
CA PHE A 893 5.46 -22.43 20.07
C PHE A 893 4.51 -21.47 20.81
N ASP A 894 3.99 -20.45 20.12
CA ASP A 894 3.04 -19.51 20.71
C ASP A 894 1.78 -20.21 21.25
N LEU A 895 1.25 -21.20 20.51
CA LEU A 895 0.12 -22.01 20.98
C LEU A 895 0.48 -22.85 22.22
N THR A 896 1.70 -23.38 22.30
CA THR A 896 2.15 -24.12 23.49
C THR A 896 2.23 -23.24 24.72
N VAL A 897 2.87 -22.07 24.62
CA VAL A 897 2.99 -21.14 25.75
C VAL A 897 1.63 -20.56 26.13
N THR A 898 0.79 -20.24 25.13
CA THR A 898 -0.59 -19.82 25.37
C THR A 898 -1.37 -20.85 26.18
N GLN A 899 -1.26 -22.12 25.81
CA GLN A 899 -1.94 -23.18 26.55
C GLN A 899 -1.32 -23.42 27.94
N LEU A 900 0.00 -23.29 28.09
CA LEU A 900 0.66 -23.37 29.40
C LEU A 900 0.19 -22.26 30.34
N LEU A 901 0.05 -21.03 29.85
CA LEU A 901 -0.51 -19.90 30.60
C LEU A 901 -1.99 -20.11 30.92
N GLN A 902 -2.75 -20.79 30.06
CA GLN A 902 -4.16 -21.09 30.31
C GLN A 902 -4.37 -22.20 31.35
N GLU A 903 -3.50 -23.22 31.37
CA GLU A 903 -3.64 -24.39 32.24
C GLU A 903 -3.02 -24.20 33.63
N ASN A 904 -1.90 -23.46 33.74
CA ASN A 904 -1.13 -23.37 34.98
C ASN A 904 -1.40 -22.09 35.80
N VAL A 905 -2.24 -21.19 35.29
CA VAL A 905 -2.59 -19.94 35.99
C VAL A 905 -3.96 -20.09 36.65
N ILE A 906 -4.02 -19.70 37.92
CA ILE A 906 -5.22 -19.77 38.74
C ILE A 906 -6.30 -18.86 38.15
N GLU A 907 -7.57 -19.31 38.20
CA GLU A 907 -8.72 -18.61 37.60
C GLU A 907 -8.90 -17.16 38.05
N SER A 908 -8.52 -16.83 39.29
CA SER A 908 -8.60 -15.48 39.84
C SER A 908 -7.56 -14.50 39.28
N GLU A 909 -6.46 -14.99 38.71
CA GLU A 909 -5.33 -14.18 38.23
C GLU A 909 -5.15 -14.24 36.71
N ARG A 910 -5.98 -15.01 35.99
CA ARG A 910 -5.81 -15.22 34.53
C ARG A 910 -5.79 -13.92 33.74
N GLY A 911 -6.65 -12.96 34.08
CA GLY A 911 -6.69 -11.66 33.41
C GLY A 911 -5.39 -10.88 33.63
N ILE A 912 -4.97 -10.71 34.88
CA ILE A 912 -3.75 -9.97 35.25
C ILE A 912 -2.51 -10.55 34.56
N ILE A 913 -2.31 -11.86 34.66
CA ILE A 913 -1.13 -12.54 34.11
C ILE A 913 -1.09 -12.41 32.57
N ASN A 914 -2.23 -12.59 31.89
CA ASN A 914 -2.28 -12.39 30.44
C ASN A 914 -2.12 -10.91 30.04
N GLY A 915 -2.59 -9.97 30.87
CA GLY A 915 -2.37 -8.54 30.69
C GLY A 915 -0.89 -8.15 30.76
N VAL A 916 -0.16 -8.69 31.76
CA VAL A 916 1.30 -8.51 31.88
C VAL A 916 2.03 -9.22 30.74
N GLN A 917 1.62 -10.42 30.35
CA GLN A 917 2.20 -11.12 29.19
C GLN A 917 2.08 -10.28 27.91
N ASN A 918 0.92 -9.69 27.63
CA ASN A 918 0.75 -8.78 26.48
C ASN A 918 1.65 -7.56 26.62
N SER A 919 1.73 -6.96 27.80
CA SER A 919 2.62 -5.82 28.07
C SER A 919 4.08 -6.17 27.78
N MET A 920 4.52 -7.37 28.18
CA MET A 920 5.86 -7.87 27.89
C MET A 920 6.08 -8.08 26.39
N ASN A 921 5.13 -8.69 25.68
CA ASN A 921 5.23 -8.86 24.22
C ASN A 921 5.39 -7.50 23.50
N TYR A 922 4.59 -6.49 23.87
CA TYR A 922 4.69 -5.14 23.30
C TYR A 922 5.96 -4.40 23.72
N LEU A 923 6.52 -4.66 24.91
CA LEU A 923 7.82 -4.10 25.31
C LEU A 923 8.94 -4.57 24.38
N LEU A 924 8.96 -5.87 24.09
CA LEU A 924 9.97 -6.47 23.22
C LEU A 924 9.76 -6.05 21.75
N ASP A 925 8.52 -5.90 21.30
CA ASP A 925 8.21 -5.34 19.97
C ASP A 925 8.61 -3.86 19.84
N LEU A 926 8.47 -3.06 20.90
CA LEU A 926 8.92 -1.66 20.92
C LEU A 926 10.44 -1.54 20.76
N LEU A 927 11.20 -2.43 21.40
CA LEU A 927 12.65 -2.47 21.28
C LEU A 927 13.10 -2.78 19.85
N HIS A 928 12.33 -3.60 19.12
CA HIS A 928 12.51 -3.87 17.70
C HIS A 928 12.39 -2.58 16.85
N PHE A 929 11.40 -1.71 17.10
CA PHE A 929 11.28 -0.42 16.40
C PHE A 929 12.42 0.56 16.74
N ILE A 930 12.84 0.63 18.00
CA ILE A 930 13.94 1.51 18.43
C ILE A 930 15.27 1.09 17.78
N MET A 931 15.54 -0.22 17.70
CA MET A 931 16.75 -0.75 17.09
C MET A 931 16.89 -0.36 15.61
N VAL A 932 15.77 -0.26 14.89
CA VAL A 932 15.73 0.14 13.48
C VAL A 932 15.94 1.65 13.30
N ILE A 933 15.42 2.46 14.23
CA ILE A 933 15.68 3.90 14.24
C ILE A 933 17.18 4.17 14.48
N LEU A 934 17.83 3.37 15.33
CA LEU A 934 19.26 3.51 15.66
C LEU A 934 20.19 3.00 14.54
N ALA A 935 19.75 2.04 13.73
CA ALA A 935 20.53 1.45 12.64
C ALA A 935 19.72 1.38 11.32
N PRO A 936 19.46 2.54 10.67
CA PRO A 936 18.59 2.61 9.49
C PRO A 936 19.26 2.13 8.18
N ASN A 937 20.59 1.93 8.19
CA ASN A 937 21.35 1.60 6.98
C ASN A 937 21.16 0.13 6.59
N PRO A 938 20.91 -0.21 5.31
CA PRO A 938 20.78 -1.58 4.84
C PRO A 938 22.02 -2.45 5.09
N GLU A 939 23.20 -1.83 5.15
CA GLU A 939 24.48 -2.48 5.47
C GLU A 939 24.50 -3.06 6.90
N ALA A 940 23.78 -2.44 7.84
CA ALA A 940 23.65 -2.91 9.22
C ALA A 940 22.54 -3.98 9.39
N PHE A 941 21.77 -4.27 8.33
CA PHE A 941 20.65 -5.21 8.40
C PHE A 941 21.10 -6.64 8.75
N GLY A 942 22.27 -7.07 8.27
CA GLY A 942 22.84 -8.36 8.66
C GLY A 942 23.08 -8.47 10.17
N LEU A 943 23.54 -7.39 10.82
CA LEU A 943 23.73 -7.34 12.27
C LEU A 943 22.39 -7.38 13.02
N LEU A 944 21.37 -6.68 12.51
CA LEU A 944 20.01 -6.70 13.05
C LEU A 944 19.41 -8.12 13.01
N VAL A 945 19.67 -8.87 11.93
CA VAL A 945 19.28 -10.29 11.80
C VAL A 945 19.98 -11.15 12.86
N LEU A 946 21.29 -10.98 13.07
CA LEU A 946 22.05 -11.74 14.08
C LEU A 946 21.58 -11.44 15.50
N ILE A 947 21.34 -10.16 15.82
CA ILE A 947 20.79 -9.73 17.11
C ILE A 947 19.42 -10.39 17.31
N SER A 948 18.54 -10.31 16.30
CA SER A 948 17.22 -10.93 16.34
C SER A 948 17.28 -12.44 16.58
N VAL A 949 18.14 -13.19 15.88
CA VAL A 949 18.30 -14.64 16.11
C VAL A 949 18.85 -14.92 17.51
N SER A 950 19.73 -14.07 18.05
CA SER A 950 20.23 -14.19 19.42
C SER A 950 19.11 -14.04 20.46
N PHE A 951 18.23 -13.06 20.30
CA PHE A 951 17.05 -12.91 21.17
C PHE A 951 16.10 -14.12 21.06
N VAL A 952 15.83 -14.60 19.84
CA VAL A 952 15.01 -15.80 19.65
C VAL A 952 15.66 -17.03 20.30
N ALA A 953 16.98 -17.21 20.17
CA ALA A 953 17.71 -18.29 20.83
C ALA A 953 17.66 -18.18 22.36
N MET A 954 17.79 -16.97 22.91
CA MET A 954 17.63 -16.72 24.35
C MET A 954 16.23 -17.09 24.81
N GLY A 955 15.18 -16.72 24.08
CA GLY A 955 13.79 -17.07 24.41
C GLY A 955 13.56 -18.58 24.45
N HIS A 956 14.10 -19.32 23.47
CA HIS A 956 14.03 -20.79 23.46
C HIS A 956 14.89 -21.44 24.54
N LEU A 957 16.04 -20.86 24.90
CA LEU A 957 16.86 -21.32 26.02
C LEU A 957 16.12 -21.14 27.36
N MET A 958 15.43 -20.02 27.54
CA MET A 958 14.56 -19.79 28.70
C MET A 958 13.45 -20.84 28.78
N TYR A 959 12.79 -21.13 27.65
CA TYR A 959 11.80 -22.20 27.59
C TYR A 959 12.40 -23.60 27.84
N PHE A 960 13.61 -23.88 27.36
CA PHE A 960 14.31 -25.13 27.64
C PHE A 960 14.57 -25.31 29.14
N ARG A 961 15.02 -24.25 29.83
CA ARG A 961 15.21 -24.27 31.28
C ARG A 961 13.90 -24.51 32.03
N PHE A 962 12.80 -23.93 31.54
CA PHE A 962 11.46 -24.21 32.05
C PHE A 962 11.08 -25.68 31.87
N ALA A 963 11.27 -26.23 30.67
CA ALA A 963 10.96 -27.63 30.35
C ALA A 963 11.81 -28.60 31.18
N GLN A 964 13.10 -28.30 31.37
CA GLN A 964 14.01 -29.08 32.21
C GLN A 964 13.59 -29.04 33.69
N LYS A 965 13.20 -27.87 34.21
CA LYS A 965 12.68 -27.73 35.59
C LYS A 965 11.38 -28.51 35.78
N THR A 966 10.56 -28.64 34.74
CA THR A 966 9.24 -29.28 34.81
C THR A 966 9.30 -30.80 34.62
N LEU A 967 10.11 -31.30 33.68
CA LEU A 967 10.14 -32.71 33.27
C LEU A 967 11.37 -33.50 33.77
N GLY A 968 12.41 -32.82 34.27
CA GLY A 968 13.62 -33.47 34.80
C GLY A 968 14.31 -34.41 33.80
N HIS A 969 14.69 -35.61 34.25
CA HIS A 969 15.38 -36.62 33.43
C HIS A 969 14.52 -37.26 32.31
N GLN A 970 13.20 -37.04 32.30
CA GLN A 970 12.29 -37.62 31.29
C GLN A 970 12.08 -36.71 30.07
N LEU A 971 12.92 -35.69 29.87
CA LEU A 971 12.73 -34.66 28.83
C LEU A 971 12.60 -35.25 27.41
N PHE A 972 13.33 -36.32 27.09
CA PHE A 972 13.40 -36.91 25.74
C PHE A 972 12.65 -38.25 25.56
N VAL A 973 11.97 -38.76 26.59
CA VAL A 973 11.27 -40.06 26.51
C VAL A 973 9.85 -39.88 25.97
N CYS A 974 9.65 -39.99 24.66
CA CYS A 974 8.31 -39.95 24.06
C CYS A 974 7.57 -41.28 24.26
N GLY A 975 6.45 -41.24 24.99
CA GLY A 975 5.45 -42.31 25.08
C GLY A 975 4.04 -41.71 25.11
N PRO A 976 2.99 -42.47 24.74
CA PRO A 976 1.61 -42.04 24.95
C PRO A 976 1.37 -41.80 26.45
N ASP A 977 0.50 -40.84 26.79
CA ASP A 977 0.10 -40.54 28.17
C ASP A 977 -0.55 -41.78 28.81
N GLU A 978 0.24 -42.67 29.41
CA GLU A 978 -0.22 -43.66 30.38
C GLU A 978 0.01 -43.10 31.78
N LYS A 979 -1.03 -42.46 32.32
CA LYS A 979 -1.66 -42.80 33.60
C LYS A 979 -2.67 -41.71 33.95
N GLU A 980 -3.94 -41.97 33.60
CA GLU A 980 -5.04 -41.63 34.50
C GLU A 980 -4.71 -42.25 35.87
N VAL A 981 -4.46 -41.39 36.86
CA VAL A 981 -4.51 -41.81 38.26
C VAL A 981 -5.99 -42.04 38.56
N THR A 982 -6.41 -43.29 38.43
CA THR A 982 -7.59 -43.77 39.14
C THR A 982 -7.32 -43.63 40.64
N ASP A 983 -8.08 -42.75 41.28
CA ASP A 983 -8.27 -42.73 42.73
C ASP A 983 -8.91 -44.06 43.17
N GLU A 984 -8.07 -45.06 43.43
CA GLU A 984 -8.40 -46.21 44.29
C GLU A 984 -7.15 -46.60 45.07
N ASN A 985 -6.94 -45.93 46.21
CA ASN A 985 -6.40 -46.51 47.45
C ASN A 985 -6.32 -45.44 48.56
N GLN A 986 -7.44 -45.23 49.25
CA GLN A 986 -7.41 -44.74 50.63
C GLN A 986 -7.46 -45.96 51.57
N PRO A 987 -6.47 -46.17 52.44
CA PRO A 987 -6.70 -46.88 53.69
C PRO A 987 -7.26 -45.88 54.73
N ASN A 988 -8.34 -46.31 55.38
CA ASN A 988 -8.95 -45.71 56.56
C ASN A 988 -7.95 -44.97 57.48
N THR A 989 -8.24 -43.71 57.79
CA THR A 989 -8.07 -43.17 59.15
C THR A 989 -9.19 -42.19 59.45
N SER A 990 -10.13 -42.67 60.26
CA SER A 990 -11.00 -41.88 61.12
C SER A 990 -10.19 -40.94 62.02
N VAL A 991 -10.75 -39.75 62.32
CA VAL A 991 -10.98 -39.17 63.67
C VAL A 991 -10.91 -37.63 63.63
N VAL A 992 -12.08 -37.04 63.99
CA VAL A 992 -12.40 -35.68 64.50
C VAL A 992 -12.34 -34.50 63.55
#